data_AF-A0A2T4TE72-F1
#
_entry.id   AF-A0A2T4TE72-F1
#
_cell.length_a   1.000
_cell.length_b   1.000
_cell.length_c   1.000
_cell.angle_alpha   90.00
_cell.angle_beta   90.00
_cell.angle_gamma   90.00
#
_symmetry.space_group_name_H-M   'P 1'
#
loop_
_entity.id
_entity.type
_entity.pdbx_description
1 polymer ?
#
loop_
_entity_poly.entity_id
_entity_poly.type
_entity_poly.pdbx_seq_one_letter_code
_entity_poly.pdbx_strand_id
1 'polypeptide(L)'
;MLQDKVTSLRGVGEKTKNLLKKLDIETIEDLLRHYPLRYEKMEEPVFFHPTQPGEEISVYAQIVKPLNNRIFGKKKVTTAVLEDQTGKKVNVIWYNAVYLAMTLKLFTRHIFVGKVIEKNGVLEMEHPNIYEVDEYEKLCLHLQSVYPLTKGITSGAMAKFVAAALGQSEDMNEFLPEAIRQKFLLCGLKKAVEKIHFPRDFSEVVMARKRLAFDEFFLFLYLTKFEAKSRKHLHSLYCIKRCSMQPFFEALPFALTSSQKEAMEAILADMASNQVMNRLVQGDVGSGKTVIAFAALYAVIQQGYQGALMVPTEVLAKQHLLAFEKLFSHIDGNYRVALLTGSMTKKQHEEAYKKIKSHEIDVVIGTHALLQDGVEFDKLALVIADEQHRFGVMQRQNLAQKGAQPHILVMSATPIPRTLAVILYGDLDVTQIFVKPQGRLPIKNVVIEPKDRKKAYAHIAKEVQKGHQAYVICPMVEEGEESSLENVMNYGAKLKTYFNNRYFIEILHGKMQQKEKDDIMERFTHGKIDILVSTTVIEVGVDVPKATVMMIENAERFGLASLHQLRGRVGRSDLQSYCIFVRTSEKENAKKRLDVVGNSNDGFFIASEDLRLRGPGELFGIAQSGEFVFGIADIYSDAAELAMAQQACAMIFEGCVDCTQKELYSLKEQMEKYKKNYYNRLSL
;
A
#
# COMPACT_ATOMS: atom_id res chain seq x y z
N MET A 1 -31.10 11.29 13.51
CA MET A 1 -31.50 10.02 12.87
C MET A 1 -30.32 9.11 12.50
N LEU A 2 -29.30 9.51 11.72
CA LEU A 2 -28.08 8.66 11.52
C LEU A 2 -26.91 9.04 12.44
N GLN A 3 -26.80 10.32 12.79
CA GLN A 3 -25.78 10.87 13.68
C GLN A 3 -26.17 10.76 15.17
N ASP A 4 -27.32 10.15 15.46
CA ASP A 4 -27.75 9.96 16.85
C ASP A 4 -26.86 8.91 17.50
N LYS A 5 -26.62 9.08 18.81
CA LYS A 5 -25.81 8.14 19.59
C LYS A 5 -26.48 6.77 19.60
N VAL A 6 -25.69 5.69 19.53
CA VAL A 6 -26.20 4.31 19.61
C VAL A 6 -27.06 4.02 20.84
N THR A 7 -26.97 4.84 21.89
CA THR A 7 -27.84 4.77 23.08
C THR A 7 -29.32 5.03 22.80
N SER A 8 -29.68 5.62 21.66
CA SER A 8 -31.08 5.76 21.25
C SER A 8 -31.70 4.44 20.79
N LEU A 9 -30.87 3.44 20.46
CA LEU A 9 -31.33 2.13 20.02
C LEU A 9 -31.85 1.31 21.19
N ARG A 10 -33.03 0.71 21.00
CA ARG A 10 -33.65 -0.16 21.98
C ARG A 10 -32.76 -1.40 22.18
N GLY A 11 -32.26 -1.60 23.41
CA GLY A 11 -31.36 -2.70 23.76
C GLY A 11 -29.89 -2.31 23.95
N VAL A 12 -29.52 -1.06 23.63
CA VAL A 12 -28.17 -0.53 23.89
C VAL A 12 -28.15 0.23 25.22
N GLY A 13 -27.88 -0.50 26.30
CA GLY A 13 -27.65 0.10 27.63
C GLY A 13 -26.23 0.67 27.80
N GLU A 14 -25.97 1.29 28.95
CA GLU A 14 -24.68 1.94 29.25
C GLU A 14 -23.47 0.98 29.18
N LYS A 15 -23.65 -0.28 29.62
CA LYS A 15 -22.64 -1.33 29.48
C LYS A 15 -22.34 -1.66 28.02
N THR A 16 -23.38 -1.84 27.20
CA THR A 16 -23.25 -2.14 25.76
C THR A 16 -22.62 -0.97 25.02
N LYS A 17 -23.00 0.27 25.35
CA LYS A 17 -22.38 1.49 24.81
C LYS A 17 -20.87 1.51 25.03
N ASN A 18 -20.40 1.21 26.24
CA ASN A 18 -18.96 1.17 26.53
C ASN A 18 -18.22 0.06 25.77
N LEU A 19 -18.90 -1.04 25.42
CA LEU A 19 -18.34 -2.09 24.59
C LEU A 19 -18.30 -1.70 23.10
N LEU A 20 -19.36 -1.06 22.59
CA LEU A 20 -19.40 -0.52 21.22
C LEU A 20 -18.37 0.60 21.01
N LYS A 21 -18.15 1.44 22.03
CA LYS A 21 -17.10 2.46 21.99
C LYS A 21 -15.69 1.88 21.85
N LYS A 22 -15.44 0.66 22.33
CA LYS A 22 -14.15 -0.04 22.11
C LYS A 22 -13.97 -0.53 20.67
N LEU A 23 -15.05 -0.56 19.89
CA LEU A 23 -15.05 -0.83 18.46
C LEU A 23 -15.14 0.47 17.64
N ASP A 24 -14.95 1.63 18.27
CA ASP A 24 -15.11 2.96 17.67
C ASP A 24 -16.51 3.23 17.09
N ILE A 25 -17.54 2.60 17.67
CA ILE A 25 -18.95 2.77 17.28
C ILE A 25 -19.64 3.70 18.29
N GLU A 26 -19.91 4.95 17.90
CA GLU A 26 -20.61 5.93 18.75
C GLU A 26 -21.99 6.32 18.20
N THR A 27 -22.17 6.31 16.88
CA THR A 27 -23.41 6.71 16.19
C THR A 27 -24.11 5.54 15.49
N ILE A 28 -25.38 5.75 15.12
CA ILE A 28 -26.14 4.80 14.29
C ILE A 28 -25.43 4.57 12.94
N GLU A 29 -24.86 5.61 12.33
CA GLU A 29 -24.09 5.49 11.10
C GLU A 29 -22.85 4.60 11.27
N ASP A 30 -22.09 4.76 12.37
CA ASP A 30 -20.92 3.92 12.65
C ASP A 30 -21.31 2.43 12.76
N LEU A 31 -22.46 2.17 13.39
CA LEU A 31 -22.99 0.81 13.54
C LEU A 31 -23.39 0.19 12.19
N LEU A 32 -23.98 0.97 11.28
CA LEU A 32 -24.33 0.52 9.92
C LEU A 32 -23.12 0.40 8.99
N ARG A 33 -21.99 1.02 9.34
CA ARG A 33 -20.70 0.87 8.65
C ARG A 33 -19.84 -0.24 9.25
N HIS A 34 -20.28 -0.88 10.33
CA HIS A 34 -19.59 -2.00 10.96
C HIS A 34 -19.87 -3.31 10.21
N TYR A 35 -19.22 -3.49 9.07
CA TYR A 35 -19.53 -4.58 8.14
C TYR A 35 -19.11 -5.97 8.65
N PRO A 36 -19.81 -7.05 8.23
CA PRO A 36 -19.39 -8.42 8.52
C PRO A 36 -18.04 -8.77 7.86
N LEU A 37 -17.23 -9.59 8.53
CA LEU A 37 -15.96 -10.13 8.01
C LEU A 37 -16.19 -11.31 7.07
N ARG A 38 -17.17 -12.16 7.39
CA ARG A 38 -17.52 -13.35 6.62
C ARG A 38 -18.99 -13.70 6.81
N TYR A 39 -19.46 -14.60 5.96
CA TYR A 39 -20.82 -15.13 5.99
C TYR A 39 -20.75 -16.65 6.16
N GLU A 40 -21.54 -17.16 7.10
CA GLU A 40 -21.65 -18.58 7.37
C GLU A 40 -23.04 -19.06 6.90
N LYS A 41 -23.06 -20.15 6.11
CA LYS A 41 -24.31 -20.78 5.69
C LYS A 41 -24.64 -21.87 6.70
N MET A 42 -25.83 -21.78 7.29
CA MET A 42 -26.35 -22.89 8.10
C MET A 42 -26.77 -24.01 7.15
N GLU A 43 -26.19 -25.19 7.33
CA GLU A 43 -26.51 -26.36 6.52
C GLU A 43 -27.81 -27.01 6.98
N GLU A 44 -28.47 -27.70 6.05
CA GLU A 44 -29.66 -28.47 6.38
C GLU A 44 -29.29 -29.60 7.36
N PRO A 45 -30.16 -29.91 8.35
CA PRO A 45 -29.86 -30.97 9.30
C PRO A 45 -29.70 -32.33 8.61
N VAL A 46 -28.58 -33.00 8.84
CA VAL A 46 -28.29 -34.34 8.34
C VAL A 46 -28.48 -35.38 9.45
N PHE A 47 -28.56 -36.65 9.05
CA PHE A 47 -28.48 -37.77 9.98
C PHE A 47 -27.02 -38.02 10.38
N PHE A 48 -26.81 -38.74 11.49
CA PHE A 48 -25.47 -39.14 11.89
C PHE A 48 -24.89 -40.15 10.88
N HIS A 49 -24.19 -39.69 9.86
CA HIS A 49 -23.46 -40.57 8.95
C HIS A 49 -22.04 -40.86 9.46
N PRO A 50 -21.42 -41.98 9.04
CA PRO A 50 -19.99 -42.19 9.20
C PRO A 50 -19.24 -41.29 8.21
N THR A 51 -19.27 -39.97 8.45
CA THR A 51 -18.52 -38.98 7.66
C THR A 51 -17.36 -38.43 8.48
N GLN A 52 -16.36 -37.93 7.75
CA GLN A 52 -14.99 -37.69 8.17
C GLN A 52 -14.91 -36.97 9.54
N PRO A 53 -14.21 -37.54 10.54
CA PRO A 53 -14.04 -36.91 11.84
C PRO A 53 -13.51 -35.47 11.70
N GLY A 54 -14.20 -34.51 12.33
CA GLY A 54 -13.74 -33.11 12.42
C GLY A 54 -14.55 -32.06 11.65
N GLU A 55 -15.53 -32.46 10.83
CA GLU A 55 -16.47 -31.52 10.20
C GLU A 55 -17.57 -31.08 11.20
N GLU A 56 -18.01 -29.82 11.04
CA GLU A 56 -19.15 -29.28 11.78
C GLU A 56 -20.43 -29.65 11.05
N ILE A 57 -21.34 -30.34 11.73
CA ILE A 57 -22.61 -30.80 11.15
C ILE A 57 -23.78 -30.32 12.00
N SER A 58 -24.92 -30.15 11.33
CA SER A 58 -26.21 -29.86 11.96
C SER A 58 -27.03 -31.14 12.00
N VAL A 59 -27.53 -31.53 13.16
CA VAL A 59 -28.25 -32.80 13.34
C VAL A 59 -29.56 -32.58 14.05
N TYR A 60 -30.63 -33.12 13.46
CA TYR A 60 -31.94 -33.20 14.09
C TYR A 60 -31.98 -34.42 15.02
N ALA A 61 -31.94 -34.18 16.33
CA ALA A 61 -31.86 -35.25 17.32
C ALA A 61 -32.70 -35.00 18.56
N GLN A 62 -32.96 -36.07 19.30
CA GLN A 62 -33.60 -36.03 20.61
C GLN A 62 -32.67 -36.55 21.70
N ILE A 63 -32.87 -36.06 22.92
CA ILE A 63 -32.15 -36.53 24.09
C ILE A 63 -32.85 -37.78 24.62
N VAL A 64 -32.14 -38.90 24.66
CA VAL A 64 -32.70 -40.22 25.03
C VAL A 64 -32.30 -40.69 26.43
N LYS A 65 -31.39 -39.97 27.09
CA LYS A 65 -31.00 -40.23 28.47
C LYS A 65 -31.00 -38.92 29.27
N PRO A 66 -31.31 -38.96 30.58
CA PRO A 66 -31.15 -37.79 31.45
C PRO A 66 -29.73 -37.24 31.36
N LEU A 67 -29.59 -35.91 31.37
CA LEU A 67 -28.29 -35.26 31.36
C LEU A 67 -27.55 -35.59 32.66
N ASN A 68 -26.30 -36.04 32.54
CA ASN A 68 -25.45 -36.32 33.68
C ASN A 68 -24.47 -35.17 33.91
N ASN A 69 -24.49 -34.58 35.09
CA ASN A 69 -23.51 -33.58 35.51
C ASN A 69 -22.41 -34.26 36.33
N ARG A 70 -21.17 -34.23 35.83
CA ARG A 70 -19.98 -34.75 36.53
C ARG A 70 -19.00 -33.62 36.81
N ILE A 71 -18.32 -33.70 37.95
CA ILE A 71 -17.23 -32.77 38.29
C ILE A 71 -15.92 -33.50 38.04
N PHE A 72 -15.12 -33.03 37.10
CA PHE A 72 -13.81 -33.57 36.77
C PHE A 72 -12.74 -32.55 37.15
N GLY A 73 -12.13 -32.72 38.33
CA GLY A 73 -11.22 -31.74 38.92
C GLY A 73 -11.92 -30.39 39.19
N LYS A 74 -11.40 -29.29 38.59
CA LYS A 74 -12.02 -27.95 38.67
C LYS A 74 -13.10 -27.68 37.61
N LYS A 75 -13.32 -28.59 36.64
CA LYS A 75 -14.28 -28.38 35.53
C LYS A 75 -15.57 -29.15 35.78
N LYS A 76 -16.72 -28.48 35.59
CA LYS A 76 -18.04 -29.13 35.58
C LYS A 76 -18.34 -29.59 34.16
N VAL A 77 -18.83 -30.81 33.98
CA VAL A 77 -19.07 -31.42 32.67
C VAL A 77 -20.50 -31.94 32.63
N THR A 78 -21.27 -31.53 31.63
CA THR A 78 -22.62 -32.01 31.37
C THR A 78 -22.57 -32.94 30.17
N THR A 79 -23.02 -34.18 30.32
CA THR A 79 -23.04 -35.17 29.23
C THR A 79 -24.46 -35.61 28.89
N ALA A 80 -24.78 -35.73 27.60
CA ALA A 80 -26.04 -36.26 27.08
C ALA A 80 -25.79 -37.35 26.02
N VAL A 81 -26.83 -38.12 25.71
CA VAL A 81 -26.85 -39.01 24.55
C VAL A 81 -27.94 -38.52 23.61
N LEU A 82 -27.54 -38.16 22.40
CA LEU A 82 -28.43 -37.79 21.31
C LEU A 82 -28.75 -39.01 20.46
N GLU A 83 -30.00 -39.11 20.03
CA GLU A 83 -30.47 -40.10 19.06
C GLU A 83 -31.10 -39.36 17.87
N ASP A 84 -30.63 -39.65 16.66
CA ASP A 84 -31.24 -39.14 15.43
C ASP A 84 -32.45 -39.99 15.00
N GLN A 85 -33.08 -39.63 13.88
CA GLN A 85 -34.25 -40.37 13.38
C GLN A 85 -33.92 -41.78 12.88
N THR A 86 -32.64 -42.08 12.60
CA THR A 86 -32.18 -43.42 12.20
C THR A 86 -31.96 -44.35 13.40
N GLY A 87 -32.04 -43.82 14.63
CA GLY A 87 -31.78 -44.54 15.87
C GLY A 87 -30.30 -44.57 16.26
N LYS A 88 -29.43 -43.83 15.54
CA LYS A 88 -28.00 -43.79 15.83
C LYS A 88 -27.72 -42.84 16.99
N LYS A 89 -26.81 -43.25 17.88
CA LYS A 89 -26.53 -42.57 19.15
C LYS A 89 -25.16 -41.93 19.16
N VAL A 90 -25.10 -40.67 19.60
CA VAL A 90 -23.86 -39.90 19.75
C VAL A 90 -23.82 -39.29 21.15
N ASN A 91 -22.64 -39.38 21.79
CA ASN A 91 -22.42 -38.76 23.10
C ASN A 91 -22.12 -37.27 22.91
N VAL A 92 -22.67 -36.43 23.77
CA VAL A 92 -22.47 -34.98 23.70
C VAL A 92 -21.98 -34.46 25.03
N ILE A 93 -21.01 -33.55 24.96
CA ILE A 93 -20.31 -33.04 26.14
C ILE A 93 -20.33 -31.52 26.11
N TRP A 94 -20.78 -30.89 27.20
CA TRP A 94 -20.63 -29.46 27.44
C TRP A 94 -19.83 -29.20 28.73
N TYR A 95 -18.76 -28.42 28.64
CA TYR A 95 -18.03 -27.92 29.81
C TYR A 95 -18.74 -26.70 30.42
N ASN A 96 -18.86 -26.67 31.75
CA ASN A 96 -19.44 -25.60 32.57
C ASN A 96 -20.89 -25.21 32.25
N ALA A 97 -21.66 -26.07 31.57
CA ALA A 97 -23.04 -25.79 31.16
C ALA A 97 -24.08 -26.61 31.96
N VAL A 98 -24.04 -26.49 33.29
CA VAL A 98 -24.95 -27.25 34.20
C VAL A 98 -26.43 -26.84 34.00
N TYR A 99 -26.67 -25.60 33.56
CA TYR A 99 -28.01 -25.07 33.28
C TYR A 99 -28.75 -25.86 32.19
N LEU A 100 -28.03 -26.52 31.28
CA LEU A 100 -28.64 -27.30 30.20
C LEU A 100 -29.48 -28.47 30.72
N ALA A 101 -29.14 -29.02 31.90
CA ALA A 101 -29.94 -30.05 32.54
C ALA A 101 -31.31 -29.55 33.02
N MET A 102 -31.49 -28.23 33.18
CA MET A 102 -32.76 -27.62 33.56
C MET A 102 -33.59 -27.20 32.34
N THR A 103 -32.95 -26.86 31.22
CA THR A 103 -33.63 -26.38 30.01
C THR A 103 -33.98 -27.51 29.04
N LEU A 104 -33.11 -28.52 28.90
CA LEU A 104 -33.31 -29.61 27.95
C LEU A 104 -34.08 -30.76 28.58
N LYS A 105 -35.23 -31.10 27.99
CA LYS A 105 -36.08 -32.20 28.45
C LYS A 105 -35.77 -33.49 27.69
N LEU A 106 -36.09 -34.61 28.32
CA LEU A 106 -36.04 -35.92 27.67
C LEU A 106 -37.05 -35.96 26.52
N PHE A 107 -36.65 -36.59 25.41
CA PHE A 107 -37.46 -36.80 24.20
C PHE A 107 -37.95 -35.54 23.49
N THR A 108 -37.46 -34.36 23.85
CA THR A 108 -37.68 -33.13 23.07
C THR A 108 -36.65 -33.02 21.96
N ARG A 109 -37.13 -32.77 20.73
CA ARG A 109 -36.31 -32.70 19.52
C ARG A 109 -35.77 -31.29 19.32
N HIS A 110 -34.48 -31.20 19.07
CA HIS A 110 -33.77 -29.95 18.81
C HIS A 110 -32.78 -30.17 17.67
N ILE A 111 -32.25 -29.08 17.12
CA ILE A 111 -31.15 -29.13 16.17
C ILE A 111 -29.85 -28.83 16.91
N PHE A 112 -28.90 -29.75 16.78
CA PHE A 112 -27.59 -29.66 17.39
C PHE A 112 -26.55 -29.40 16.31
N VAL A 113 -25.84 -28.28 16.43
CA VAL A 113 -24.80 -27.88 15.46
C VAL A 113 -23.46 -27.93 16.16
N GLY A 114 -22.55 -28.76 15.65
CA GLY A 114 -21.22 -28.88 16.23
C GLY A 114 -20.34 -29.90 15.52
N LYS A 115 -19.08 -29.93 15.92
CA LYS A 115 -18.10 -30.87 15.37
C LYS A 115 -18.26 -32.25 15.97
N VAL A 116 -18.39 -33.26 15.11
CA VAL A 116 -18.34 -34.66 15.53
C VAL A 116 -16.91 -35.15 15.45
N ILE A 117 -16.40 -35.64 16.58
CA ILE A 117 -15.07 -36.22 16.72
C ILE A 117 -15.20 -37.69 17.10
N GLU A 118 -14.26 -38.50 16.61
CA GLU A 118 -14.16 -39.89 17.02
C GLU A 118 -13.07 -40.02 18.09
N LYS A 119 -13.46 -40.45 19.29
CA LYS A 119 -12.55 -40.74 20.40
C LYS A 119 -12.73 -42.19 20.82
N ASN A 120 -11.65 -42.98 20.71
CA ASN A 120 -11.62 -44.41 21.09
C ASN A 120 -12.74 -45.24 20.43
N GLY A 121 -13.08 -44.97 19.17
CA GLY A 121 -14.14 -45.67 18.44
C GLY A 121 -15.58 -45.24 18.79
N VAL A 122 -15.74 -44.18 19.59
CA VAL A 122 -17.03 -43.60 19.95
C VAL A 122 -17.14 -42.20 19.37
N LEU A 123 -18.25 -41.91 18.70
CA LEU A 123 -18.56 -40.58 18.20
C LEU A 123 -19.01 -39.70 19.36
N GLU A 124 -18.33 -38.56 19.50
CA GLU A 124 -18.62 -37.53 20.48
C GLU A 124 -18.79 -36.18 19.79
N MET A 125 -19.71 -35.36 20.30
CA MET A 125 -19.86 -33.97 19.88
C MET A 125 -19.56 -33.07 21.07
N GLU A 126 -18.56 -32.20 20.94
CA GLU A 126 -18.17 -31.29 22.01
C GLU A 126 -18.78 -29.90 21.79
N HIS A 127 -19.47 -29.39 22.81
CA HIS A 127 -20.06 -28.04 22.81
C HIS A 127 -20.97 -27.69 21.63
N PRO A 128 -21.93 -28.53 21.22
CA PRO A 128 -22.84 -28.13 20.17
C PRO A 128 -23.76 -26.99 20.61
N ASN A 129 -24.03 -26.11 19.66
CA ASN A 129 -25.09 -25.13 19.76
C ASN A 129 -26.43 -25.85 19.61
N ILE A 130 -27.43 -25.38 20.35
CA ILE A 130 -28.76 -25.98 20.40
C ILE A 130 -29.76 -24.96 19.89
N TYR A 131 -30.57 -25.37 18.92
CA TYR A 131 -31.59 -24.54 18.31
C TYR A 131 -32.95 -25.24 18.36
N GLU A 132 -34.00 -24.45 18.52
CA GLU A 132 -35.37 -24.88 18.22
C GLU A 132 -35.51 -25.09 16.71
N VAL A 133 -36.35 -26.04 16.31
CA VAL A 133 -36.52 -26.43 14.90
C VAL A 133 -36.95 -25.25 14.05
N ASP A 134 -38.02 -24.56 14.46
CA ASP A 134 -38.57 -23.39 13.76
C ASP A 134 -37.59 -22.20 13.70
N GLU A 135 -36.69 -22.08 14.69
CA GLU A 135 -35.68 -21.03 14.71
C GLU A 135 -34.57 -21.36 13.71
N TYR A 136 -34.10 -22.60 13.70
CA TYR A 136 -33.03 -23.04 12.81
C TYR A 136 -33.45 -23.02 11.35
N GLU A 137 -34.68 -23.43 11.02
CA GLU A 137 -35.19 -23.34 9.65
C GLU A 137 -35.13 -21.92 9.11
N LYS A 138 -35.45 -20.91 9.93
CA LYS A 138 -35.31 -19.49 9.55
C LYS A 138 -33.85 -19.08 9.37
N LEU A 139 -32.93 -19.64 10.16
CA LEU A 139 -31.50 -19.39 10.00
C LEU A 139 -30.95 -20.00 8.71
N CYS A 140 -31.48 -21.14 8.25
CA CYS A 140 -31.09 -21.76 6.97
C CYS A 140 -31.51 -20.95 5.73
N LEU A 141 -32.55 -20.11 5.84
CA LEU A 141 -33.02 -19.28 4.73
C LEU A 141 -32.09 -18.09 4.43
N HIS A 142 -31.15 -17.77 5.32
CA HIS A 142 -30.30 -16.59 5.22
C HIS A 142 -28.85 -16.92 5.57
N LEU A 143 -27.92 -16.16 4.99
CA LEU A 143 -26.53 -16.22 5.41
C LEU A 143 -26.36 -15.51 6.75
N GLN A 144 -25.58 -16.12 7.63
CA GLN A 144 -25.30 -15.60 8.97
C GLN A 144 -24.05 -14.72 8.93
N SER A 145 -24.23 -13.43 9.25
CA SER A 145 -23.17 -12.44 9.23
C SER A 145 -22.29 -12.52 10.48
N VAL A 146 -20.98 -12.67 10.27
CA VAL A 146 -19.98 -12.73 11.35
C VAL A 146 -19.26 -11.38 11.44
N TYR A 147 -19.39 -10.70 12.57
CA TYR A 147 -18.86 -9.35 12.75
C TYR A 147 -17.48 -9.36 13.43
N PRO A 148 -16.67 -8.30 13.28
CA PRO A 148 -15.60 -8.01 14.22
C PRO A 148 -16.19 -7.73 15.62
N LEU A 149 -15.68 -8.39 16.65
CA LEU A 149 -16.25 -8.34 18.01
C LEU A 149 -15.20 -7.97 19.07
N THR A 150 -15.67 -7.34 20.14
CA THR A 150 -14.93 -7.19 21.40
C THR A 150 -15.50 -8.13 22.45
N LYS A 151 -14.66 -8.61 23.38
CA LYS A 151 -15.08 -9.47 24.50
C LYS A 151 -16.30 -8.87 25.22
N GLY A 152 -17.42 -9.60 25.18
CA GLY A 152 -18.69 -9.19 25.79
C GLY A 152 -19.81 -8.87 24.80
N ILE A 153 -19.55 -8.82 23.49
CA ILE A 153 -20.56 -8.72 22.42
C ILE A 153 -20.47 -9.96 21.53
N THR A 154 -21.63 -10.52 21.16
CA THR A 154 -21.75 -11.64 20.20
C THR A 154 -22.21 -11.13 18.83
N SER A 155 -21.92 -11.87 17.75
CA SER A 155 -22.42 -11.54 16.39
C SER A 155 -23.95 -11.41 16.35
N GLY A 156 -24.66 -12.27 17.08
CA GLY A 156 -26.12 -12.20 17.17
C GLY A 156 -26.63 -10.94 17.88
N ALA A 157 -25.93 -10.46 18.92
CA ALA A 157 -26.25 -9.18 19.55
C ALA A 157 -25.97 -8.01 18.59
N MET A 158 -24.84 -8.05 17.88
CA MET A 158 -24.49 -7.04 16.86
C MET A 158 -25.55 -6.98 15.75
N ALA A 159 -25.93 -8.12 15.20
CA ALA A 159 -26.98 -8.22 14.19
C ALA A 159 -28.31 -7.62 14.67
N LYS A 160 -28.71 -7.85 15.93
CA LYS A 160 -29.91 -7.22 16.51
C LYS A 160 -29.80 -5.70 16.58
N PHE A 161 -28.64 -5.16 16.95
CA PHE A 161 -28.43 -3.70 16.99
C PHE A 161 -28.47 -3.10 15.58
N VAL A 162 -27.84 -3.76 14.60
CA VAL A 162 -27.87 -3.34 13.19
C VAL A 162 -29.29 -3.37 12.63
N ALA A 163 -30.07 -4.41 12.93
CA ALA A 163 -31.47 -4.49 12.51
C ALA A 163 -32.33 -3.36 13.11
N ALA A 164 -32.10 -3.02 14.38
CA ALA A 164 -32.77 -1.89 15.03
C ALA A 164 -32.35 -0.54 14.39
N ALA A 165 -31.08 -0.39 14.05
CA ALA A 165 -30.55 0.79 13.36
C ALA A 165 -31.16 0.96 11.95
N LEU A 166 -31.26 -0.12 11.17
CA LEU A 166 -31.91 -0.11 9.86
C LEU A 166 -33.39 0.30 9.96
N GLY A 167 -34.09 -0.18 10.99
CA GLY A 167 -35.49 0.18 11.25
C GLY A 167 -35.71 1.66 11.60
N GLN A 168 -34.74 2.31 12.25
CA GLN A 168 -34.79 3.75 12.55
C GLN A 168 -34.28 4.64 11.39
N SER A 169 -33.68 4.04 10.36
CA SER A 169 -33.04 4.74 9.24
C SER A 169 -33.93 4.76 7.99
N GLU A 170 -35.21 5.13 8.16
CA GLU A 170 -36.16 5.17 7.03
C GLU A 170 -35.71 6.17 5.94
N ASP A 171 -35.11 7.29 6.34
CA ASP A 171 -34.63 8.38 5.48
C ASP A 171 -33.15 8.23 5.03
N MET A 172 -32.67 7.00 4.78
CA MET A 172 -31.35 6.82 4.17
C MET A 172 -31.37 7.32 2.72
N ASN A 173 -31.08 8.61 2.55
CA ASN A 173 -31.18 9.31 1.28
C ASN A 173 -30.15 8.80 0.26
N GLU A 174 -30.61 8.57 -0.96
CA GLU A 174 -29.74 8.30 -2.09
C GLU A 174 -28.98 9.59 -2.46
N PHE A 175 -27.65 9.47 -2.57
CA PHE A 175 -26.77 10.59 -2.90
C PHE A 175 -26.17 10.46 -4.29
N LEU A 176 -26.18 9.26 -4.89
CA LEU A 176 -25.73 9.09 -6.26
C LEU A 176 -26.81 9.56 -7.25
N PRO A 177 -26.44 10.37 -8.26
CA PRO A 177 -27.36 10.69 -9.35
C PRO A 177 -27.90 9.43 -10.04
N GLU A 178 -29.18 9.47 -10.43
CA GLU A 178 -29.85 8.29 -10.98
C GLU A 178 -29.18 7.80 -12.28
N ALA A 179 -28.70 8.72 -13.12
CA ALA A 179 -27.97 8.39 -14.35
C ALA A 179 -26.68 7.59 -14.10
N ILE A 180 -25.95 7.88 -13.01
CA ILE A 180 -24.75 7.12 -12.62
C ILE A 180 -25.13 5.72 -12.16
N ARG A 181 -26.19 5.61 -11.34
CA ARG A 181 -26.67 4.32 -10.85
C ARG A 181 -27.11 3.39 -11.97
N GLN A 182 -27.87 3.90 -12.93
CA GLN A 182 -28.35 3.13 -14.09
C GLN A 182 -27.19 2.68 -14.99
N LYS A 183 -26.22 3.57 -15.25
CA LYS A 183 -25.07 3.27 -16.08
C LYS A 183 -24.20 2.13 -15.55
N PHE A 184 -23.94 2.11 -14.23
CA PHE A 184 -23.07 1.12 -13.60
C PHE A 184 -23.83 -0.06 -12.96
N LEU A 185 -25.16 -0.11 -13.16
CA LEU A 185 -26.06 -1.14 -12.61
C LEU A 185 -25.91 -1.27 -11.08
N LEU A 186 -25.93 -0.13 -10.39
CA LEU A 186 -25.75 -0.05 -8.95
C LEU A 186 -27.10 -0.09 -8.22
N CYS A 187 -27.21 -0.96 -7.22
CA CYS A 187 -28.40 -1.01 -6.37
C CYS A 187 -28.51 0.26 -5.50
N GLY A 188 -29.71 0.54 -4.96
CA GLY A 188 -29.91 1.70 -4.08
C GLY A 188 -29.17 1.55 -2.75
N LEU A 189 -28.72 2.66 -2.16
CA LEU A 189 -27.90 2.68 -0.94
C LEU A 189 -28.53 1.86 0.21
N LYS A 190 -29.81 2.10 0.54
CA LYS A 190 -30.52 1.39 1.61
C LYS A 190 -30.52 -0.12 1.40
N LYS A 191 -30.74 -0.57 0.15
CA LYS A 191 -30.71 -1.99 -0.22
C LYS A 191 -29.30 -2.56 -0.06
N ALA A 192 -28.25 -1.82 -0.44
CA ALA A 192 -26.88 -2.28 -0.27
C ALA A 192 -26.52 -2.47 1.21
N VAL A 193 -26.85 -1.51 2.07
CA VAL A 193 -26.60 -1.61 3.52
C VAL A 193 -27.41 -2.75 4.14
N GLU A 194 -28.68 -2.92 3.76
CA GLU A 194 -29.47 -4.05 4.25
C GLU A 194 -28.86 -5.40 3.83
N LYS A 195 -28.47 -5.54 2.57
CA LYS A 195 -27.99 -6.80 2.00
C LYS A 195 -26.56 -7.15 2.39
N ILE A 196 -25.71 -6.19 2.72
CA ILE A 196 -24.39 -6.51 3.30
C ILE A 196 -24.53 -7.10 4.71
N HIS A 197 -25.55 -6.70 5.47
CA HIS A 197 -25.76 -7.19 6.83
C HIS A 197 -26.66 -8.42 6.92
N PHE A 198 -27.69 -8.52 6.07
CA PHE A 198 -28.67 -9.60 6.05
C PHE A 198 -28.88 -10.16 4.63
N PRO A 199 -27.84 -10.80 4.04
CA PRO A 199 -27.95 -11.41 2.73
C PRO A 199 -28.71 -12.73 2.77
N ARG A 200 -29.51 -12.99 1.73
CA ARG A 200 -30.10 -14.31 1.49
C ARG A 200 -29.09 -15.29 0.94
N ASP A 201 -28.21 -14.81 0.06
CA ASP A 201 -27.20 -15.61 -0.62
C ASP A 201 -25.96 -14.76 -0.95
N PHE A 202 -24.92 -15.41 -1.46
CA PHE A 202 -23.67 -14.73 -1.82
C PHE A 202 -23.84 -13.76 -3.01
N SER A 203 -24.86 -13.91 -3.85
CA SER A 203 -25.11 -12.96 -4.95
C SER A 203 -25.56 -11.60 -4.41
N GLU A 204 -26.38 -11.58 -3.35
CA GLU A 204 -26.76 -10.35 -2.65
C GLU A 204 -25.57 -9.70 -1.96
N VAL A 205 -24.64 -10.48 -1.39
CA VAL A 205 -23.38 -9.98 -0.82
C VAL A 205 -22.54 -9.27 -1.88
N VAL A 206 -22.33 -9.92 -3.03
CA VAL A 206 -21.53 -9.35 -4.12
C VAL A 206 -22.14 -8.05 -4.63
N MET A 207 -23.46 -8.02 -4.83
CA MET A 207 -24.18 -6.82 -5.26
C MET A 207 -24.07 -5.67 -4.25
N ALA A 208 -24.24 -5.97 -2.96
CA ALA A 208 -24.14 -4.98 -1.89
C ALA A 208 -22.71 -4.45 -1.75
N ARG A 209 -21.72 -5.34 -1.73
CA ARG A 209 -20.30 -4.98 -1.65
C ARG A 209 -19.89 -4.11 -2.83
N LYS A 210 -20.28 -4.48 -4.06
CA LYS A 210 -20.04 -3.68 -5.26
C LYS A 210 -20.52 -2.24 -5.09
N ARG A 211 -21.74 -2.04 -4.59
CA ARG A 211 -22.31 -0.70 -4.38
C ARG A 211 -21.56 0.08 -3.30
N LEU A 212 -21.29 -0.53 -2.15
CA LEU A 212 -20.66 0.16 -1.02
C LEU A 212 -19.18 0.47 -1.29
N ALA A 213 -18.46 -0.43 -1.96
CA ALA A 213 -17.08 -0.19 -2.39
C ALA A 213 -17.00 0.95 -3.41
N PHE A 214 -17.92 0.96 -4.39
CA PHE A 214 -18.06 2.07 -5.32
C PHE A 214 -18.30 3.39 -4.59
N ASP A 215 -19.21 3.42 -3.62
CA ASP A 215 -19.56 4.64 -2.88
C ASP A 215 -18.35 5.23 -2.14
N GLU A 216 -17.54 4.38 -1.49
CA GLU A 216 -16.33 4.83 -0.80
C GLU A 216 -15.28 5.41 -1.76
N PHE A 217 -14.99 4.72 -2.87
CA PHE A 217 -14.06 5.23 -3.88
C PHE A 217 -14.59 6.50 -4.56
N PHE A 218 -15.88 6.54 -4.87
CA PHE A 218 -16.50 7.66 -5.54
C PHE A 218 -16.50 8.91 -4.66
N LEU A 219 -16.92 8.81 -3.39
CA LEU A 219 -16.88 9.95 -2.47
C LEU A 219 -15.46 10.46 -2.26
N PHE A 220 -14.50 9.54 -2.15
CA PHE A 220 -13.09 9.88 -2.06
C PHE A 220 -12.60 10.65 -3.28
N LEU A 221 -12.76 10.10 -4.48
CA LEU A 221 -12.33 10.71 -5.74
C LEU A 221 -13.08 12.01 -6.06
N TYR A 222 -14.35 12.09 -5.67
CA TYR A 222 -15.16 13.30 -5.83
C TYR A 222 -14.65 14.42 -4.92
N LEU A 223 -14.36 14.10 -3.65
CA LEU A 223 -13.77 15.04 -2.70
C LEU A 223 -12.41 15.55 -3.19
N THR A 224 -11.50 14.67 -3.63
CA THR A 224 -10.18 15.08 -4.10
C THR A 224 -10.26 15.96 -5.34
N LYS A 225 -11.11 15.61 -6.32
CA LYS A 225 -11.36 16.45 -7.51
C LYS A 225 -12.03 17.78 -7.16
N PHE A 226 -12.95 17.78 -6.20
CA PHE A 226 -13.62 18.99 -5.74
C PHE A 226 -12.61 19.94 -5.07
N GLU A 227 -11.76 19.43 -4.17
CA GLU A 227 -10.70 20.21 -3.54
C GLU A 227 -9.65 20.69 -4.56
N ALA A 228 -9.26 19.85 -5.53
CA ALA A 228 -8.38 20.26 -6.62
C ALA A 228 -9.00 21.41 -7.44
N LYS A 229 -10.30 21.35 -7.74
CA LYS A 229 -11.02 22.43 -8.42
C LYS A 229 -11.10 23.70 -7.56
N SER A 230 -11.26 23.59 -6.24
CA SER A 230 -11.18 24.74 -5.33
C SER A 230 -9.76 25.31 -5.23
N ARG A 231 -8.73 24.47 -5.33
CA ARG A 231 -7.31 24.87 -5.37
C ARG A 231 -6.90 25.48 -6.71
N LYS A 232 -7.66 25.31 -7.79
CA LYS A 232 -7.45 26.05 -9.07
C LYS A 232 -7.53 27.58 -8.92
N HIS A 233 -7.92 28.09 -7.75
CA HIS A 233 -7.83 29.50 -7.35
C HIS A 233 -6.48 29.90 -6.73
N LEU A 234 -5.56 28.96 -6.47
CA LEU A 234 -4.18 29.25 -6.09
C LEU A 234 -3.41 29.67 -7.35
N HIS A 235 -3.30 30.98 -7.53
CA HIS A 235 -2.54 31.55 -8.61
C HIS A 235 -1.06 31.51 -8.28
N SER A 236 -0.28 30.81 -9.11
CA SER A 236 1.18 30.91 -9.05
C SER A 236 1.57 32.34 -9.44
N LEU A 237 2.40 32.99 -8.62
CA LEU A 237 3.05 34.25 -9.02
C LEU A 237 4.09 34.04 -10.12
N TYR A 238 4.48 32.78 -10.37
CA TYR A 238 5.58 32.40 -11.25
C TYR A 238 5.05 31.70 -12.51
N CYS A 239 4.40 32.44 -13.40
CA CYS A 239 4.03 31.89 -14.72
C CYS A 239 5.28 31.69 -15.58
N ILE A 240 5.63 30.44 -15.87
CA ILE A 240 6.80 30.08 -16.67
C ILE A 240 6.41 30.03 -18.15
N LYS A 241 6.60 31.16 -18.86
CA LYS A 241 6.30 31.23 -20.29
C LYS A 241 7.12 30.20 -21.08
N ARG A 242 6.50 29.61 -22.11
CA ARG A 242 7.19 28.66 -23.01
C ARG A 242 8.44 29.32 -23.60
N CYS A 243 9.61 28.75 -23.31
CA CYS A 243 10.91 29.16 -23.85
C CYS A 243 11.42 28.12 -24.86
N SER A 244 12.42 28.48 -25.66
CA SER A 244 13.09 27.51 -26.54
C SER A 244 13.86 26.50 -25.71
N MET A 245 13.44 25.24 -25.78
CA MET A 245 14.11 24.09 -25.16
C MET A 245 15.20 23.50 -26.07
N GLN A 246 15.38 24.04 -27.28
CA GLN A 246 16.31 23.52 -28.27
C GLN A 246 17.77 23.46 -27.77
N PRO A 247 18.32 24.50 -27.09
CA PRO A 247 19.68 24.42 -26.57
C PRO A 247 19.87 23.29 -25.55
N PHE A 248 18.84 23.03 -24.73
CA PHE A 248 18.85 21.93 -23.78
C PHE A 248 18.84 20.57 -24.51
N PHE A 249 18.04 20.42 -25.57
CA PHE A 249 18.00 19.16 -26.33
C PHE A 249 19.28 18.87 -27.10
N GLU A 250 19.92 19.90 -27.65
CA GLU A 250 21.19 19.77 -28.38
C GLU A 250 22.35 19.39 -27.45
N ALA A 251 22.30 19.78 -26.18
CA ALA A 251 23.28 19.41 -25.17
C ALA A 251 23.14 17.96 -24.67
N LEU A 252 22.01 17.28 -24.91
CA LEU A 252 21.80 15.91 -24.44
C LEU A 252 22.59 14.90 -25.28
N PRO A 253 23.30 13.95 -24.66
CA PRO A 253 24.05 12.91 -25.38
C PRO A 253 23.16 11.79 -25.95
N PHE A 254 21.83 11.92 -25.87
CA PHE A 254 20.86 10.93 -26.32
C PHE A 254 19.54 11.60 -26.73
N ALA A 255 18.75 10.89 -27.55
CA ALA A 255 17.41 11.33 -27.90
C ALA A 255 16.39 10.98 -26.81
N LEU A 256 15.46 11.89 -26.53
CA LEU A 256 14.34 11.64 -25.61
C LEU A 256 13.34 10.65 -26.20
N THR A 257 12.80 9.77 -25.34
CA THR A 257 11.72 8.85 -25.70
C THR A 257 10.38 9.59 -25.88
N SER A 258 9.40 8.96 -26.55
CA SER A 258 8.05 9.55 -26.70
C SER A 258 7.43 9.88 -25.34
N SER A 259 7.48 8.94 -24.38
CA SER A 259 6.93 9.16 -23.04
C SER A 259 7.67 10.25 -22.25
N GLN A 260 8.97 10.47 -22.51
CA GLN A 260 9.72 11.59 -21.91
C GLN A 260 9.27 12.93 -22.50
N LYS A 261 9.06 13.00 -23.83
CA LYS A 261 8.57 14.20 -24.50
C LYS A 261 7.15 14.58 -24.03
N GLU A 262 6.25 13.60 -23.95
CA GLU A 262 4.89 13.80 -23.42
C GLU A 262 4.91 14.29 -21.97
N ALA A 263 5.76 13.70 -21.13
CA ALA A 263 5.88 14.11 -19.73
C ALA A 263 6.38 15.55 -19.59
N MET A 264 7.36 15.94 -20.40
CA MET A 264 7.89 17.29 -20.44
C MET A 264 6.88 18.31 -20.98
N GLU A 265 6.16 17.99 -22.06
CA GLU A 265 5.10 18.86 -22.60
C GLU A 265 4.02 19.13 -21.55
N ALA A 266 3.61 18.10 -20.79
CA ALA A 266 2.64 18.24 -19.71
C ALA A 266 3.15 19.16 -18.59
N ILE A 267 4.41 18.98 -18.15
CA ILE A 267 5.03 19.83 -17.12
C ILE A 267 5.14 21.28 -17.59
N LEU A 268 5.64 21.50 -18.80
CA LEU A 268 5.80 22.86 -19.35
C LEU A 268 4.44 23.54 -19.59
N ALA A 269 3.42 22.80 -20.00
CA ALA A 269 2.07 23.33 -20.15
C ALA A 269 1.47 23.77 -18.81
N ASP A 270 1.64 22.96 -17.76
CA ASP A 270 1.15 23.30 -16.42
C ASP A 270 1.90 24.49 -15.82
N MET A 271 3.23 24.54 -15.96
CA MET A 271 4.05 25.64 -15.46
C MET A 271 3.80 26.96 -16.21
N ALA A 272 3.38 26.88 -17.47
CA ALA A 272 2.93 28.04 -18.25
C ALA A 272 1.50 28.50 -17.91
N SER A 273 0.74 27.69 -17.15
CA SER A 273 -0.60 28.07 -16.71
C SER A 273 -0.54 29.09 -15.56
N ASN A 274 -1.65 29.75 -15.28
CA ASN A 274 -1.79 30.65 -14.13
C ASN A 274 -2.08 29.90 -12.81
N GLN A 275 -1.86 28.58 -12.77
CA GLN A 275 -2.16 27.71 -11.64
C GLN A 275 -0.87 27.06 -11.12
N VAL A 276 -0.82 26.81 -9.82
CA VAL A 276 0.28 26.05 -9.21
C VAL A 276 0.25 24.61 -9.74
N MET A 277 1.35 24.16 -10.35
CA MET A 277 1.50 22.77 -10.78
C MET A 277 1.74 21.91 -9.55
N ASN A 278 1.04 20.78 -9.43
CA ASN A 278 1.27 19.77 -8.40
C ASN A 278 1.26 18.40 -9.07
N ARG A 279 2.43 17.93 -9.53
CA ARG A 279 2.52 16.79 -10.45
C ARG A 279 3.44 15.69 -9.92
N LEU A 280 3.01 14.44 -10.06
CA LEU A 280 3.80 13.23 -9.82
C LEU A 280 4.26 12.63 -11.15
N VAL A 281 5.57 12.60 -11.38
CA VAL A 281 6.18 11.84 -12.47
C VAL A 281 6.63 10.48 -11.96
N GLN A 282 5.97 9.44 -12.44
CA GLN A 282 6.34 8.05 -12.18
C GLN A 282 7.11 7.50 -13.37
N GLY A 283 8.17 6.77 -13.09
CA GLY A 283 8.86 6.04 -14.14
C GLY A 283 9.73 4.95 -13.54
N ASP A 284 10.00 3.92 -14.34
CA ASP A 284 10.88 2.83 -13.94
C ASP A 284 12.29 3.35 -13.58
N VAL A 285 13.08 2.58 -12.84
CA VAL A 285 14.48 2.89 -12.55
C VAL A 285 15.23 3.04 -13.88
N GLY A 286 15.89 4.18 -14.06
CA GLY A 286 16.60 4.49 -15.30
C GLY A 286 15.73 4.92 -16.49
N SER A 287 14.45 5.25 -16.27
CA SER A 287 13.58 5.85 -17.30
C SER A 287 13.92 7.31 -17.66
N GLY A 288 14.97 7.89 -17.07
CA GLY A 288 15.41 9.26 -17.35
C GLY A 288 14.63 10.36 -16.62
N LYS A 289 14.03 10.07 -15.45
CA LYS A 289 13.32 11.07 -14.62
C LYS A 289 14.15 12.34 -14.33
N THR A 290 15.44 12.19 -14.05
CA THR A 290 16.36 13.30 -13.80
C THR A 290 16.46 14.27 -14.98
N VAL A 291 16.37 13.78 -16.22
CA VAL A 291 16.42 14.64 -17.42
C VAL A 291 15.18 15.53 -17.49
N ILE A 292 14.02 14.99 -17.12
CA ILE A 292 12.77 15.74 -17.04
C ILE A 292 12.84 16.81 -15.95
N ALA A 293 13.43 16.49 -14.79
CA ALA A 293 13.66 17.46 -13.73
C ALA A 293 14.59 18.60 -14.19
N PHE A 294 15.69 18.28 -14.88
CA PHE A 294 16.62 19.29 -15.40
C PHE A 294 16.00 20.15 -16.51
N ALA A 295 15.14 19.58 -17.35
CA ALA A 295 14.38 20.34 -18.35
C ALA A 295 13.42 21.33 -17.68
N ALA A 296 12.72 20.91 -16.61
CA ALA A 296 11.84 21.80 -15.85
C ALA A 296 12.63 22.94 -15.15
N LEU A 297 13.78 22.62 -14.55
CA LEU A 297 14.67 23.63 -13.96
C LEU A 297 15.20 24.59 -15.02
N TYR A 298 15.62 24.10 -16.19
CA TYR A 298 16.07 24.95 -17.28
C TYR A 298 14.99 25.98 -17.67
N ALA A 299 13.73 25.56 -17.82
CA ALA A 299 12.64 26.48 -18.14
C ALA A 299 12.43 27.58 -17.08
N VAL A 300 12.64 27.25 -15.80
CA VAL A 300 12.55 28.19 -14.67
C VAL A 300 13.67 29.21 -14.72
N ILE A 301 14.90 28.77 -14.95
CA ILE A 301 16.08 29.64 -15.00
C ILE A 301 15.99 30.62 -16.18
N GLN A 302 15.46 30.17 -17.32
CA GLN A 302 15.24 31.03 -18.49
C GLN A 302 14.29 32.20 -18.23
N GLN A 303 13.46 32.13 -17.19
CA GLN A 303 12.58 33.22 -16.75
C GLN A 303 13.19 34.07 -15.62
N GLY A 304 14.43 33.79 -15.22
CA GLY A 304 15.11 34.50 -14.13
C GLY A 304 14.55 34.17 -12.74
N TYR A 305 14.10 32.93 -12.55
CA TYR A 305 13.61 32.41 -11.28
C TYR A 305 14.52 31.29 -10.75
N GLN A 306 14.34 30.96 -9.47
CA GLN A 306 15.10 29.92 -8.77
C GLN A 306 14.34 28.59 -8.74
N GLY A 307 15.09 27.50 -8.79
CA GLY A 307 14.58 26.14 -8.62
C GLY A 307 15.30 25.39 -7.50
N ALA A 308 14.61 24.43 -6.88
CA ALA A 308 15.19 23.54 -5.89
C ALA A 308 14.98 22.07 -6.28
N LEU A 309 16.02 21.25 -6.16
CA LEU A 309 15.97 19.80 -6.32
C LEU A 309 16.36 19.13 -5.01
N MET A 310 15.38 18.56 -4.33
CA MET A 310 15.56 17.78 -3.11
C MET A 310 15.74 16.30 -3.43
N VAL A 311 16.79 15.71 -2.87
CA VAL A 311 17.13 14.28 -3.05
C VAL A 311 17.43 13.60 -1.70
N PRO A 312 17.27 12.27 -1.59
CA PRO A 312 17.34 11.57 -0.32
C PRO A 312 18.69 11.57 0.38
N THR A 313 19.80 11.68 -0.35
CA THR A 313 21.14 11.59 0.25
C THR A 313 22.15 12.52 -0.38
N GLU A 314 23.22 12.78 0.37
CA GLU A 314 24.30 13.67 -0.04
C GLU A 314 25.07 13.14 -1.24
N VAL A 315 25.26 11.82 -1.34
CA VAL A 315 25.90 11.19 -2.49
C VAL A 315 25.09 11.45 -3.76
N LEU A 316 23.77 11.26 -3.70
CA LEU A 316 22.89 11.53 -4.83
C LEU A 316 22.84 13.04 -5.17
N ALA A 317 22.87 13.91 -4.15
CA ALA A 317 22.93 15.36 -4.34
C ALA A 317 24.20 15.78 -5.09
N LYS A 318 25.37 15.24 -4.70
CA LYS A 318 26.65 15.46 -5.40
C LYS A 318 26.62 14.91 -6.82
N GLN A 319 26.03 13.74 -7.04
CA GLN A 319 25.88 13.18 -8.38
C GLN A 319 25.02 14.07 -9.29
N HIS A 320 23.90 14.59 -8.78
CA HIS A 320 23.07 15.52 -9.54
C HIS A 320 23.75 16.85 -9.80
N LEU A 321 24.53 17.37 -8.85
CA LEU A 321 25.36 18.57 -9.06
C LEU A 321 26.31 18.38 -10.24
N LEU A 322 27.11 17.30 -10.24
CA LEU A 322 28.05 17.00 -11.31
C LEU A 322 27.36 16.77 -12.65
N ALA A 323 26.22 16.08 -12.64
CA ALA A 323 25.42 15.85 -13.85
C ALA A 323 24.83 17.15 -14.41
N PHE A 324 24.39 18.06 -13.52
CA PHE A 324 23.89 19.38 -13.88
C PHE A 324 25.02 20.22 -14.48
N GLU A 325 26.15 20.37 -13.78
CA GLU A 325 27.31 21.14 -14.26
C GLU A 325 27.79 20.64 -15.63
N LYS A 326 27.92 19.32 -15.80
CA LYS A 326 28.34 18.71 -17.06
C LYS A 326 27.35 18.97 -18.20
N LEU A 327 26.05 18.91 -17.95
CA LEU A 327 25.04 19.15 -19.00
C LEU A 327 24.99 20.63 -19.36
N PHE A 328 24.91 21.50 -18.36
CA PHE A 328 24.76 22.94 -18.55
C PHE A 328 26.05 23.63 -19.02
N SER A 329 27.23 23.00 -18.90
CA SER A 329 28.46 23.51 -19.53
C SER A 329 28.43 23.48 -21.06
N HIS A 330 27.53 22.70 -21.66
CA HIS A 330 27.34 22.62 -23.12
C HIS A 330 26.26 23.57 -23.62
N ILE A 331 25.64 24.34 -22.72
CA ILE A 331 24.57 25.29 -23.03
C ILE A 331 25.13 26.69 -22.79
N ASP A 332 24.96 27.58 -23.76
CA ASP A 332 25.34 28.98 -23.58
C ASP A 332 24.52 29.63 -22.45
N GLY A 333 25.21 30.18 -21.45
CA GLY A 333 24.62 30.84 -20.30
C GLY A 333 25.47 30.75 -19.04
N ASN A 334 25.17 31.60 -18.06
CA ASN A 334 25.80 31.54 -16.74
C ASN A 334 24.82 30.90 -15.74
N TYR A 335 24.84 29.57 -15.66
CA TYR A 335 23.96 28.80 -14.79
C TYR A 335 24.65 28.52 -13.45
N ARG A 336 24.09 29.07 -12.37
CA ARG A 336 24.72 29.03 -11.03
C ARG A 336 23.98 28.01 -10.16
N VAL A 337 24.66 26.91 -9.85
CA VAL A 337 24.11 25.83 -9.01
C VAL A 337 24.86 25.76 -7.69
N ALA A 338 24.15 25.45 -6.60
CA ALA A 338 24.75 25.20 -5.30
C ALA A 338 24.29 23.88 -4.68
N LEU A 339 25.18 23.29 -3.88
CA LEU A 339 24.90 22.10 -3.09
C LEU A 339 24.53 22.50 -1.66
N LEU A 340 23.43 21.97 -1.14
CA LEU A 340 23.03 22.13 0.27
C LEU A 340 22.82 20.77 0.95
N THR A 341 23.72 20.40 1.83
CA THR A 341 23.74 19.08 2.49
C THR A 341 23.92 19.23 4.00
N GLY A 342 23.57 18.19 4.78
CA GLY A 342 23.61 18.26 6.24
C GLY A 342 25.03 18.18 6.81
N SER A 343 25.99 17.69 6.03
CA SER A 343 27.41 17.61 6.41
C SER A 343 28.19 18.93 6.26
N MET A 344 27.57 19.99 5.74
CA MET A 344 28.23 21.28 5.58
C MET A 344 28.50 21.94 6.94
N THR A 345 29.61 22.67 7.03
CA THR A 345 29.93 23.45 8.24
C THR A 345 28.99 24.64 8.37
N LYS A 346 28.83 25.15 9.60
CA LYS A 346 27.98 26.32 9.87
C LYS A 346 28.33 27.53 8.97
N LYS A 347 29.63 27.79 8.76
CA LYS A 347 30.10 28.87 7.88
C LYS A 347 29.68 28.66 6.43
N GLN A 348 29.77 27.42 5.93
CA GLN A 348 29.34 27.08 4.57
C GLN A 348 27.82 27.21 4.41
N HIS A 349 27.03 26.81 5.42
CA HIS A 349 25.59 27.03 5.43
C HIS A 349 25.24 28.52 5.37
N GLU A 350 25.84 29.33 6.24
CA GLU A 350 25.59 30.78 6.27
C GLU A 350 25.95 31.46 4.94
N GLU A 351 27.03 31.05 4.29
CA GLU A 351 27.42 31.55 2.97
C GLU A 351 26.42 31.12 1.88
N ALA A 352 26.02 29.85 1.87
CA ALA A 352 25.03 29.34 0.93
C ALA A 352 23.69 30.06 1.10
N TYR A 353 23.21 30.27 2.33
CA TYR A 353 21.95 30.96 2.60
C TYR A 353 21.96 32.40 2.10
N LYS A 354 23.08 33.12 2.29
CA LYS A 354 23.23 34.48 1.75
C LYS A 354 23.12 34.50 0.23
N LYS A 355 23.84 33.60 -0.46
CA LYS A 355 23.85 33.50 -1.92
C LYS A 355 22.50 33.07 -2.50
N ILE A 356 21.76 32.20 -1.80
CA ILE A 356 20.42 31.77 -2.20
C ILE A 356 19.45 32.95 -2.08
N LYS A 357 19.50 33.67 -0.94
CA LYS A 357 18.65 34.83 -0.67
C LYS A 357 18.96 36.03 -1.57
N SER A 358 20.22 36.22 -1.98
CA SER A 358 20.62 37.29 -2.90
C SER A 358 20.42 36.95 -4.38
N HIS A 359 19.89 35.77 -4.71
CA HIS A 359 19.73 35.29 -6.09
C HIS A 359 21.06 35.18 -6.87
N GLU A 360 22.16 34.93 -6.15
CA GLU A 360 23.44 34.56 -6.75
C GLU A 360 23.46 33.10 -7.22
N ILE A 361 22.45 32.31 -6.84
CA ILE A 361 22.27 30.90 -7.19
C ILE A 361 20.91 30.74 -7.87
N ASP A 362 20.90 30.09 -9.04
CA ASP A 362 19.69 29.81 -9.81
C ASP A 362 19.06 28.47 -9.40
N VAL A 363 19.90 27.46 -9.09
CA VAL A 363 19.45 26.13 -8.69
C VAL A 363 20.10 25.68 -7.39
N VAL A 364 19.31 25.18 -6.45
CA VAL A 364 19.82 24.53 -5.23
C VAL A 364 19.52 23.04 -5.28
N ILE A 365 20.56 22.22 -5.24
CA ILE A 365 20.46 20.76 -5.14
C ILE A 365 20.81 20.37 -3.71
N GLY A 366 19.95 19.62 -3.04
CA GLY A 366 20.20 19.33 -1.63
C GLY A 366 19.39 18.20 -1.02
N THR A 367 19.71 17.89 0.23
CA THR A 367 18.97 16.90 1.02
C THR A 367 17.85 17.57 1.82
N HIS A 368 17.35 16.92 2.88
CA HIS A 368 16.40 17.53 3.83
C HIS A 368 16.89 18.87 4.42
N ALA A 369 18.19 19.19 4.31
CA ALA A 369 18.75 20.49 4.65
C ALA A 369 18.02 21.66 3.95
N LEU A 370 17.44 21.44 2.75
CA LEU A 370 16.59 22.41 2.05
C LEU A 370 15.34 22.80 2.85
N LEU A 371 14.87 21.95 3.77
CA LEU A 371 13.66 22.16 4.58
C LEU A 371 13.91 22.99 5.84
N GLN A 372 15.17 23.21 6.24
CA GLN A 372 15.50 23.94 7.48
C GLN A 372 15.06 25.40 7.42
N ASP A 373 14.61 25.96 8.53
CA ASP A 373 14.02 27.32 8.58
C ASP A 373 14.93 28.43 8.05
N GLY A 374 16.26 28.25 8.09
CA GLY A 374 17.23 29.25 7.63
C GLY A 374 17.36 29.42 6.11
N VAL A 375 16.70 28.57 5.30
CA VAL A 375 16.76 28.66 3.83
C VAL A 375 15.62 29.52 3.31
N GLU A 376 15.95 30.75 2.89
CA GLU A 376 15.06 31.70 2.24
C GLU A 376 15.50 31.95 0.80
N PHE A 377 14.56 31.87 -0.15
CA PHE A 377 14.80 32.13 -1.56
C PHE A 377 14.29 33.53 -1.95
N ASP A 378 14.87 34.14 -2.98
CA ASP A 378 14.36 35.38 -3.58
C ASP A 378 13.13 35.08 -4.45
N LYS A 379 13.26 34.17 -5.43
CA LYS A 379 12.21 33.85 -6.40
C LYS A 379 12.10 32.34 -6.68
N LEU A 380 11.79 31.56 -5.65
CA LEU A 380 11.58 30.12 -5.81
C LEU A 380 10.29 29.83 -6.59
N ALA A 381 10.43 29.37 -7.82
CA ALA A 381 9.31 29.08 -8.72
C ALA A 381 9.03 27.57 -8.88
N LEU A 382 10.02 26.70 -8.67
CA LEU A 382 9.87 25.26 -8.81
C LEU A 382 10.59 24.50 -7.70
N VAL A 383 9.89 23.55 -7.10
CA VAL A 383 10.44 22.58 -6.16
C VAL A 383 10.27 21.18 -6.73
N ILE A 384 11.38 20.45 -6.82
CA ILE A 384 11.42 19.08 -7.27
C ILE A 384 11.82 18.18 -6.10
N ALA A 385 11.07 17.11 -5.85
CA ALA A 385 11.41 16.09 -4.85
C ALA A 385 11.60 14.73 -5.53
N ASP A 386 12.78 14.12 -5.41
CA ASP A 386 13.07 12.78 -5.92
C ASP A 386 12.93 11.69 -4.83
N GLU A 387 12.48 10.50 -5.24
CA GLU A 387 12.32 9.30 -4.41
C GLU A 387 11.42 9.48 -3.17
N GLN A 388 10.14 9.83 -3.40
CA GLN A 388 9.14 10.24 -2.39
C GLN A 388 8.85 9.25 -1.23
N HIS A 389 9.21 7.96 -1.28
CA HIS A 389 8.74 6.98 -0.28
C HIS A 389 9.19 7.24 1.18
N ARG A 390 10.11 8.17 1.40
CA ARG A 390 10.56 8.58 2.75
C ARG A 390 10.08 9.97 3.19
N PHE A 391 9.32 10.68 2.34
CA PHE A 391 8.97 12.08 2.55
C PHE A 391 7.46 12.27 2.75
N GLY A 392 7.06 12.63 3.97
CA GLY A 392 5.66 12.75 4.38
C GLY A 392 4.93 13.98 3.79
N VAL A 393 3.60 13.96 3.86
CA VAL A 393 2.71 15.02 3.35
C VAL A 393 3.02 16.40 3.94
N MET A 394 3.40 16.47 5.23
CA MET A 394 3.77 17.72 5.91
C MET A 394 5.00 18.42 5.31
N GLN A 395 5.99 17.68 4.82
CA GLN A 395 7.20 18.28 4.27
C GLN A 395 6.93 18.97 2.92
N ARG A 396 5.93 18.51 2.16
CA ARG A 396 5.43 19.18 0.94
C ARG A 396 4.81 20.54 1.26
N GLN A 397 4.04 20.62 2.33
CA GLN A 397 3.45 21.89 2.79
C GLN A 397 4.54 22.87 3.23
N ASN A 398 5.57 22.40 3.94
CA ASN A 398 6.70 23.24 4.33
C ASN A 398 7.47 23.79 3.11
N LEU A 399 7.68 22.98 2.06
CA LEU A 399 8.30 23.44 0.81
C LEU A 399 7.43 24.44 0.06
N ALA A 400 6.11 24.18 0.00
CA ALA A 400 5.16 25.10 -0.61
C ALA A 400 5.11 26.46 0.11
N GLN A 401 5.41 26.49 1.41
CA GLN A 401 5.48 27.71 2.23
C GLN A 401 6.81 28.47 2.09
N LYS A 402 7.88 27.85 1.55
CA LYS A 402 9.20 28.50 1.36
C LYS A 402 9.25 29.45 0.16
N GLY A 403 8.26 29.39 -0.72
CA GLY A 403 8.07 30.35 -1.80
C GLY A 403 6.63 30.87 -1.81
N ALA A 404 6.37 31.87 -2.64
CA ALA A 404 5.01 32.38 -2.84
C ALA A 404 4.21 31.45 -3.77
N GLN A 405 3.94 30.23 -3.30
CA GLN A 405 3.25 29.16 -4.04
C GLN A 405 4.03 28.65 -5.28
N PRO A 406 5.22 28.05 -5.09
CA PRO A 406 6.00 27.48 -6.19
C PRO A 406 5.29 26.29 -6.83
N HIS A 407 5.60 26.01 -8.10
CA HIS A 407 5.26 24.76 -8.76
C HIS A 407 5.95 23.58 -8.05
N ILE A 408 5.25 22.45 -7.93
CA ILE A 408 5.71 21.25 -7.23
C ILE A 408 5.74 20.09 -8.21
N LEU A 409 6.92 19.49 -8.35
CA LEU A 409 7.17 18.29 -9.13
C LEU A 409 7.70 17.19 -8.21
N VAL A 410 7.01 16.07 -8.15
CA VAL A 410 7.44 14.92 -7.37
C VAL A 410 7.81 13.78 -8.31
N MET A 411 8.90 13.08 -8.02
CA MET A 411 9.38 11.96 -8.82
C MET A 411 9.42 10.69 -7.97
N SER A 412 8.93 9.59 -8.53
CA SER A 412 9.06 8.28 -7.89
C SER A 412 9.61 7.23 -8.86
N ALA A 413 10.51 6.41 -8.32
CA ALA A 413 11.06 5.25 -8.98
C ALA A 413 10.22 3.99 -8.78
N THR A 414 9.28 3.95 -7.82
CA THR A 414 8.35 2.81 -7.75
C THR A 414 7.21 3.04 -8.74
N PRO A 415 7.06 2.17 -9.74
CA PRO A 415 5.90 2.19 -10.59
C PRO A 415 4.69 1.73 -9.79
N ILE A 416 3.90 2.67 -9.26
CA ILE A 416 2.60 2.37 -8.67
C ILE A 416 1.57 2.40 -9.82
N PRO A 417 0.61 1.46 -9.90
CA PRO A 417 -0.46 1.53 -10.88
C PRO A 417 -1.14 2.91 -10.84
N ARG A 418 -1.43 3.49 -12.01
CA ARG A 418 -1.97 4.87 -12.12
C ARG A 418 -3.20 5.08 -11.23
N THR A 419 -4.08 4.09 -11.20
CA THR A 419 -5.30 4.04 -10.37
C THR A 419 -4.97 4.17 -8.89
N LEU A 420 -3.98 3.43 -8.40
CA LEU A 420 -3.52 3.50 -7.01
C LEU A 420 -2.80 4.82 -6.72
N ALA A 421 -2.02 5.35 -7.67
CA ALA A 421 -1.35 6.63 -7.52
C ALA A 421 -2.33 7.82 -7.37
N VAL A 422 -3.43 7.82 -8.13
CA VAL A 422 -4.52 8.82 -7.99
C VAL A 422 -5.24 8.69 -6.65
N ILE A 423 -5.28 7.51 -6.03
CA ILE A 423 -5.83 7.37 -4.68
C ILE A 423 -4.82 7.88 -3.65
N LEU A 424 -3.63 7.30 -3.63
CA LEU A 424 -2.60 7.56 -2.63
C LEU A 424 -2.13 9.02 -2.63
N TYR A 425 -2.10 9.62 -3.82
CA TYR A 425 -1.60 10.97 -4.03
C TYR A 425 -2.66 11.87 -4.64
N GLY A 426 -3.94 11.67 -4.31
CA GLY A 426 -5.09 12.29 -5.00
C GLY A 426 -5.11 13.82 -5.13
N ASP A 427 -4.12 14.53 -4.59
CA ASP A 427 -3.84 15.94 -4.84
C ASP A 427 -2.85 16.22 -5.99
N LEU A 428 -2.30 15.18 -6.63
CA LEU A 428 -1.27 15.23 -7.68
C LEU A 428 -1.80 14.79 -9.05
N ASP A 429 -1.48 15.56 -10.09
CA ASP A 429 -1.61 15.09 -11.46
C ASP A 429 -0.53 14.04 -11.74
N VAL A 430 -0.91 12.86 -12.23
CA VAL A 430 0.04 11.74 -12.44
C VAL A 430 0.46 11.65 -13.92
N THR A 431 1.77 11.67 -14.16
CA THR A 431 2.40 11.43 -15.45
C THR A 431 3.27 10.18 -15.38
N GLN A 432 3.20 9.30 -16.38
CA GLN A 432 3.96 8.05 -16.40
C GLN A 432 4.97 8.01 -17.55
N ILE A 433 6.19 7.58 -17.26
CA ILE A 433 7.27 7.35 -18.22
C ILE A 433 7.51 5.84 -18.30
N PHE A 434 6.97 5.21 -19.34
CA PHE A 434 7.00 3.75 -19.54
C PHE A 434 8.04 3.29 -20.58
N VAL A 435 8.52 4.17 -21.46
CA VAL A 435 9.52 3.82 -22.48
C VAL A 435 10.93 4.01 -21.92
N LYS A 436 11.72 2.93 -21.87
CA LYS A 436 13.15 2.98 -21.51
C LYS A 436 13.99 3.58 -22.65
N PRO A 437 15.10 4.30 -22.36
CA PRO A 437 15.99 4.84 -23.39
C PRO A 437 16.54 3.76 -24.33
N GLN A 438 16.75 4.10 -25.61
CA GLN A 438 17.41 3.22 -26.58
C GLN A 438 18.86 2.92 -26.18
N GLY A 439 19.33 1.70 -26.42
CA GLY A 439 20.71 1.25 -26.11
C GLY A 439 20.86 0.43 -24.83
N ARG A 440 19.87 0.44 -23.92
CA ARG A 440 19.91 -0.39 -22.70
C ARG A 440 19.58 -1.85 -22.98
N LEU A 441 20.50 -2.75 -22.63
CA LEU A 441 20.26 -4.19 -22.66
C LEU A 441 19.36 -4.62 -21.49
N PRO A 442 18.39 -5.53 -21.71
CA PRO A 442 17.57 -6.07 -20.63
C PRO A 442 18.43 -6.87 -19.65
N ILE A 443 18.15 -6.73 -18.36
CA ILE A 443 18.84 -7.47 -17.31
C ILE A 443 18.42 -8.94 -17.40
N LYS A 444 19.40 -9.85 -17.40
CA LYS A 444 19.15 -11.29 -17.38
C LYS A 444 18.89 -11.72 -15.94
N ASN A 445 17.64 -12.05 -15.65
CA ASN A 445 17.20 -12.46 -14.32
C ASN A 445 17.24 -13.97 -14.20
N VAL A 446 17.63 -14.48 -13.03
CA VAL A 446 17.53 -15.90 -12.71
C VAL A 446 17.19 -16.09 -11.24
N VAL A 447 16.25 -16.98 -10.95
CA VAL A 447 15.94 -17.44 -9.60
C VAL A 447 16.66 -18.77 -9.38
N ILE A 448 17.46 -18.86 -8.33
CA ILE A 448 18.26 -20.05 -8.02
C ILE A 448 17.98 -20.57 -6.61
N GLU A 449 18.27 -21.85 -6.41
CA GLU A 449 18.21 -22.51 -5.10
C GLU A 449 19.59 -22.51 -4.42
N PRO A 450 19.68 -22.76 -3.11
CA PRO A 450 20.94 -22.70 -2.38
C PRO A 450 22.02 -23.65 -2.92
N LYS A 451 21.60 -24.77 -3.52
CA LYS A 451 22.49 -25.74 -4.18
C LYS A 451 23.27 -25.15 -5.36
N ASP A 452 22.72 -24.14 -6.03
CA ASP A 452 23.31 -23.52 -7.22
C ASP A 452 24.17 -22.28 -6.87
N ARG A 453 24.31 -21.91 -5.59
CA ARG A 453 25.13 -20.77 -5.13
C ARG A 453 26.56 -20.77 -5.67
N LYS A 454 27.21 -21.94 -5.74
CA LYS A 454 28.57 -22.07 -6.29
C LYS A 454 28.66 -21.64 -7.76
N LYS A 455 27.60 -21.87 -8.54
CA LYS A 455 27.51 -21.42 -9.94
C LYS A 455 27.40 -19.89 -10.01
N ALA A 456 26.62 -19.28 -9.12
CA ALA A 456 26.51 -17.83 -9.02
C ALA A 456 27.86 -17.18 -8.66
N TYR A 457 28.60 -17.72 -7.69
CA TYR A 457 29.93 -17.21 -7.33
C TYR A 457 30.94 -17.35 -8.48
N ALA A 458 30.90 -18.47 -9.23
CA ALA A 458 31.71 -18.63 -10.42
C ALA A 458 31.36 -17.61 -11.52
N HIS A 459 30.09 -17.24 -11.65
CA HIS A 459 29.66 -16.20 -12.57
C HIS A 459 30.14 -14.81 -12.14
N ILE A 460 30.00 -14.46 -10.85
CA ILE A 460 30.55 -13.22 -10.29
C ILE A 460 32.06 -13.12 -10.57
N ALA A 461 32.83 -14.19 -10.29
CA ALA A 461 34.26 -14.22 -10.56
C ALA A 461 34.61 -13.97 -12.04
N LYS A 462 33.83 -14.51 -12.98
CA LYS A 462 34.01 -14.27 -14.42
C LYS A 462 33.77 -12.83 -14.81
N GLU A 463 32.77 -12.18 -14.23
CA GLU A 463 32.48 -10.76 -14.50
C GLU A 463 33.54 -9.86 -13.87
N VAL A 464 33.97 -10.14 -12.64
CA VAL A 464 35.06 -9.39 -11.99
C VAL A 464 36.38 -9.54 -12.75
N GLN A 465 36.68 -10.72 -13.32
CA GLN A 465 37.86 -10.93 -14.18
C GLN A 465 37.84 -10.10 -15.46
N LYS A 466 36.66 -9.65 -15.93
CA LYS A 466 36.53 -8.73 -17.07
C LYS A 466 36.71 -7.26 -16.66
N GLY A 467 36.97 -6.98 -15.38
CA GLY A 467 37.06 -5.62 -14.83
C GLY A 467 35.71 -5.02 -14.45
N HIS A 468 34.67 -5.85 -14.32
CA HIS A 468 33.35 -5.43 -13.82
C HIS A 468 33.26 -5.60 -12.29
N GLN A 469 32.18 -5.11 -11.71
CA GLN A 469 31.93 -5.15 -10.26
C GLN A 469 30.61 -5.86 -9.95
N ALA A 470 30.45 -6.33 -8.72
CA ALA A 470 29.25 -7.04 -8.28
C ALA A 470 28.70 -6.53 -6.94
N TYR A 471 27.37 -6.53 -6.84
CA TYR A 471 26.65 -6.32 -5.59
C TYR A 471 26.17 -7.65 -5.03
N VAL A 472 26.30 -7.83 -3.72
CA VAL A 472 25.73 -8.96 -2.97
C VAL A 472 24.88 -8.41 -1.83
N ILE A 473 23.57 -8.59 -1.91
CA ILE A 473 22.62 -8.07 -0.93
C ILE A 473 22.15 -9.20 -0.01
N CYS A 474 22.24 -8.97 1.30
CA CYS A 474 21.73 -9.87 2.33
C CYS A 474 20.57 -9.18 3.09
N PRO A 475 19.45 -9.87 3.35
CA PRO A 475 18.35 -9.29 4.08
C PRO A 475 18.72 -9.05 5.55
N MET A 476 18.08 -8.05 6.15
CA MET A 476 18.02 -7.96 7.60
C MET A 476 17.18 -9.13 8.13
N VAL A 477 17.68 -9.81 9.15
CA VAL A 477 16.91 -10.83 9.88
C VAL A 477 16.11 -10.10 10.96
N GLU A 478 14.80 -10.28 10.97
CA GLU A 478 13.97 -9.94 12.13
C GLU A 478 14.16 -11.02 13.18
N GLU A 479 15.05 -10.74 14.14
CA GLU A 479 15.09 -11.19 15.53
C GLU A 479 16.39 -10.61 16.12
N GLY A 480 16.27 -9.47 16.82
CA GLY A 480 17.37 -8.75 17.47
C GLY A 480 18.29 -7.98 16.52
N GLU A 481 18.52 -6.69 16.79
CA GLU A 481 19.38 -5.83 15.97
C GLU A 481 20.85 -6.28 15.89
N GLU A 482 21.28 -7.24 16.70
CA GLU A 482 22.61 -7.86 16.66
C GLU A 482 22.74 -8.92 15.54
N SER A 483 21.68 -9.67 15.23
CA SER A 483 21.74 -10.78 14.25
C SER A 483 21.91 -10.31 12.79
N SER A 484 21.46 -9.08 12.48
CA SER A 484 21.59 -8.50 11.14
C SER A 484 23.04 -8.16 10.77
N LEU A 485 23.83 -7.69 11.73
CA LEU A 485 25.25 -7.35 11.54
C LEU A 485 26.09 -8.61 11.37
N GLU A 486 25.84 -9.62 12.21
CA GLU A 486 26.52 -10.91 12.12
C GLU A 486 26.31 -11.55 10.76
N ASN A 487 25.10 -11.51 10.19
CA ASN A 487 24.83 -12.13 8.91
C ASN A 487 25.62 -11.53 7.74
N VAL A 488 25.69 -10.21 7.62
CA VAL A 488 26.45 -9.57 6.52
C VAL A 488 27.96 -9.70 6.73
N MET A 489 28.42 -9.57 7.98
CA MET A 489 29.84 -9.76 8.32
C MET A 489 30.30 -11.20 8.07
N ASN A 490 29.51 -12.19 8.50
CA ASN A 490 29.79 -13.60 8.26
C ASN A 490 29.74 -13.95 6.77
N TYR A 491 28.78 -13.40 6.02
CA TYR A 491 28.69 -13.63 4.58
C TYR A 491 29.86 -13.00 3.82
N GLY A 492 30.24 -11.77 4.18
CA GLY A 492 31.41 -11.11 3.61
C GLY A 492 32.71 -11.86 3.90
N ALA A 493 32.91 -12.33 5.14
CA ALA A 493 34.05 -13.17 5.51
C ALA A 493 34.04 -14.50 4.74
N LYS A 494 32.88 -15.14 4.61
CA LYS A 494 32.71 -16.38 3.84
C LYS A 494 33.06 -16.19 2.36
N LEU A 495 32.64 -15.08 1.75
CA LEU A 495 33.01 -14.74 0.37
C LEU A 495 34.50 -14.48 0.21
N LYS A 496 35.13 -13.75 1.15
CA LYS A 496 36.58 -13.53 1.19
C LYS A 496 37.34 -14.85 1.21
N THR A 497 36.93 -15.77 2.09
CA THR A 497 37.49 -17.12 2.18
C THR A 497 37.23 -17.93 0.91
N TYR A 498 36.02 -17.92 0.36
CA TYR A 498 35.69 -18.68 -0.86
C TYR A 498 36.54 -18.25 -2.06
N PHE A 499 36.79 -16.95 -2.20
CA PHE A 499 37.63 -16.39 -3.27
C PHE A 499 39.12 -16.33 -2.91
N ASN A 500 39.54 -16.88 -1.76
CA ASN A 500 40.93 -16.87 -1.28
C ASN A 500 41.57 -15.46 -1.33
N ASN A 501 40.81 -14.41 -0.95
CA ASN A 501 41.24 -13.01 -0.99
C ASN A 501 41.74 -12.52 -2.36
N ARG A 502 41.34 -13.16 -3.46
CA ARG A 502 41.71 -12.76 -4.83
C ARG A 502 41.06 -11.45 -5.29
N TYR A 503 39.96 -11.06 -4.67
CA TYR A 503 39.15 -9.90 -5.02
C TYR A 503 39.01 -8.96 -3.82
N PHE A 504 38.88 -7.66 -4.09
CA PHE A 504 38.63 -6.65 -3.07
C PHE A 504 37.15 -6.66 -2.69
N ILE A 505 36.86 -7.28 -1.55
CA ILE A 505 35.49 -7.41 -1.02
C ILE A 505 35.35 -6.49 0.19
N GLU A 506 34.38 -5.59 0.13
CA GLU A 506 34.04 -4.69 1.23
C GLU A 506 32.60 -4.89 1.70
N ILE A 507 32.34 -4.50 2.95
CA ILE A 507 31.06 -4.70 3.62
C ILE A 507 30.46 -3.34 3.95
N LEU A 508 29.18 -3.16 3.63
CA LEU A 508 28.42 -1.96 3.95
C LEU A 508 27.17 -2.33 4.74
N HIS A 509 26.94 -1.70 5.89
CA HIS A 509 25.73 -1.96 6.69
C HIS A 509 25.15 -0.70 7.32
N GLY A 510 23.91 -0.79 7.78
CA GLY A 510 23.10 0.37 8.20
C GLY A 510 23.65 1.10 9.41
N LYS A 511 24.31 0.39 10.34
CA LYS A 511 24.90 0.96 11.55
C LYS A 511 26.25 1.68 11.36
N MET A 512 26.86 1.63 10.17
CA MET A 512 28.11 2.37 9.90
C MET A 512 27.88 3.87 9.94
N GLN A 513 28.91 4.63 10.33
CA GLN A 513 28.82 6.09 10.28
C GLN A 513 28.66 6.56 8.84
N GLN A 514 27.92 7.65 8.62
CA GLN A 514 27.63 8.13 7.26
C GLN A 514 28.92 8.41 6.46
N LYS A 515 29.94 8.97 7.12
CA LYS A 515 31.25 9.23 6.52
C LYS A 515 31.95 7.96 6.01
N GLU A 516 31.81 6.84 6.70
CA GLU A 516 32.39 5.55 6.30
C GLU A 516 31.63 4.94 5.12
N LYS A 517 30.29 5.05 5.12
CA LYS A 517 29.47 4.60 4.00
C LYS A 517 29.82 5.37 2.73
N ASP A 518 29.96 6.69 2.85
CA ASP A 518 30.30 7.55 1.72
C ASP A 518 31.69 7.22 1.15
N ASP A 519 32.70 6.96 2.00
CA ASP A 519 34.03 6.51 1.57
C ASP A 519 33.99 5.15 0.83
N ILE A 520 33.29 4.16 1.39
CA ILE A 520 33.16 2.83 0.77
C ILE A 520 32.47 2.96 -0.59
N MET A 521 31.38 3.72 -0.66
CA MET A 521 30.67 3.95 -1.91
C MET A 521 31.54 4.69 -2.93
N GLU A 522 32.31 5.69 -2.52
CA GLU A 522 33.25 6.39 -3.39
C GLU A 522 34.32 5.45 -3.94
N ARG A 523 34.93 4.61 -3.08
CA ARG A 523 35.91 3.59 -3.50
C ARG A 523 35.28 2.58 -4.46
N PHE A 524 34.04 2.18 -4.23
CA PHE A 524 33.31 1.26 -5.11
C PHE A 524 33.02 1.93 -6.46
N THR A 525 32.53 3.16 -6.51
CA THR A 525 32.31 3.89 -7.78
C THR A 525 33.58 4.06 -8.60
N HIS A 526 34.74 4.25 -7.95
CA HIS A 526 36.04 4.36 -8.63
C HIS A 526 36.65 3.00 -9.05
N GLY A 527 35.98 1.88 -8.77
CA GLY A 527 36.47 0.55 -9.14
C GLY A 527 37.60 0.02 -8.25
N LYS A 528 37.78 0.55 -7.04
CA LYS A 528 38.78 0.04 -6.07
C LYS A 528 38.26 -1.17 -5.28
N ILE A 529 36.97 -1.46 -5.37
CA ILE A 529 36.28 -2.57 -4.69
C ILE A 529 35.58 -3.39 -5.77
N ASP A 530 35.88 -4.68 -5.85
CA ASP A 530 35.32 -5.57 -6.86
C ASP A 530 33.90 -6.04 -6.50
N ILE A 531 33.69 -6.38 -5.22
CA ILE A 531 32.44 -6.94 -4.71
C ILE A 531 32.03 -6.16 -3.47
N LEU A 532 30.84 -5.58 -3.50
CA LEU A 532 30.24 -4.91 -2.34
C LEU A 532 29.15 -5.79 -1.73
N VAL A 533 29.36 -6.20 -0.47
CA VAL A 533 28.40 -6.99 0.31
C VAL A 533 27.64 -6.04 1.23
N SER A 534 26.31 -6.01 1.14
CA SER A 534 25.53 -5.05 1.93
C SER A 534 24.16 -5.56 2.36
N THR A 535 23.60 -4.91 3.39
CA THR A 535 22.16 -4.95 3.64
C THR A 535 21.38 -4.09 2.64
N THR A 536 20.05 -3.95 2.84
CA THR A 536 19.12 -3.04 2.13
C THR A 536 19.54 -1.58 2.04
N VAL A 537 20.66 -1.18 2.65
CA VAL A 537 21.16 0.21 2.67
C VAL A 537 21.56 0.73 1.29
N ILE A 538 21.83 -0.16 0.33
CA ILE A 538 22.08 0.18 -1.09
C ILE A 538 20.80 0.66 -1.82
N GLU A 539 19.66 0.77 -1.12
CA GLU A 539 18.48 1.49 -1.62
C GLU A 539 18.77 2.90 -2.11
N VAL A 540 19.89 3.53 -1.72
CA VAL A 540 20.19 4.92 -2.05
C VAL A 540 20.95 5.06 -3.37
N GLY A 541 20.30 5.69 -4.36
CA GLY A 541 20.86 6.61 -5.37
C GLY A 541 21.99 6.21 -6.32
N VAL A 542 23.06 5.55 -5.87
CA VAL A 542 24.37 5.61 -6.52
C VAL A 542 24.43 4.79 -7.82
N ASP A 543 24.76 5.47 -8.92
CA ASP A 543 25.08 4.84 -10.20
C ASP A 543 26.51 4.29 -10.22
N VAL A 544 26.67 3.01 -10.56
CA VAL A 544 27.98 2.38 -10.77
C VAL A 544 27.99 1.66 -12.12
N PRO A 545 28.46 2.30 -13.21
CA PRO A 545 28.36 1.77 -14.57
C PRO A 545 29.04 0.40 -14.78
N LYS A 546 30.10 0.12 -14.01
CA LYS A 546 30.85 -1.15 -14.05
C LYS A 546 30.18 -2.28 -13.26
N ALA A 547 29.13 -2.01 -12.48
CA ALA A 547 28.45 -3.03 -11.72
C ALA A 547 27.48 -3.81 -12.62
N THR A 548 27.90 -5.00 -13.06
CA THR A 548 27.13 -5.85 -14.00
C THR A 548 26.38 -6.98 -13.33
N VAL A 549 26.73 -7.34 -12.08
CA VAL A 549 26.06 -8.45 -11.37
C VAL A 549 25.43 -7.98 -10.07
N MET A 550 24.16 -8.32 -9.87
CA MET A 550 23.42 -8.17 -8.61
C MET A 550 23.04 -9.57 -8.10
N MET A 551 23.47 -9.94 -6.91
CA MET A 551 23.05 -11.17 -6.24
C MET A 551 22.30 -10.82 -4.96
N ILE A 552 21.08 -11.33 -4.79
CA ILE A 552 20.24 -11.08 -3.62
C ILE A 552 20.02 -12.41 -2.91
N GLU A 553 20.56 -12.53 -1.70
CA GLU A 553 20.34 -13.70 -0.84
C GLU A 553 18.96 -13.64 -0.17
N ASN A 554 18.38 -14.82 0.11
CA ASN A 554 17.05 -14.98 0.71
C ASN A 554 16.02 -13.99 0.13
N ALA A 555 15.95 -13.92 -1.20
CA ALA A 555 15.22 -12.90 -1.94
C ALA A 555 13.72 -12.87 -1.59
N GLU A 556 13.15 -13.98 -1.13
CA GLU A 556 11.75 -14.07 -0.69
C GLU A 556 11.41 -13.16 0.51
N ARG A 557 12.41 -12.72 1.27
CA ARG A 557 12.23 -11.81 2.41
C ARG A 557 12.00 -10.36 1.99
N PHE A 558 12.28 -10.03 0.74
CA PHE A 558 12.10 -8.68 0.20
C PHE A 558 10.74 -8.53 -0.47
N GLY A 559 10.25 -7.30 -0.58
CA GLY A 559 9.15 -6.99 -1.50
C GLY A 559 9.60 -7.04 -2.94
N LEU A 560 8.68 -7.38 -3.86
CA LEU A 560 9.05 -7.41 -5.27
C LEU A 560 9.37 -5.99 -5.77
N ALA A 561 8.73 -4.97 -5.21
CA ALA A 561 9.12 -3.57 -5.43
C ALA A 561 10.58 -3.29 -5.00
N SER A 562 10.98 -3.75 -3.81
CA SER A 562 12.38 -3.60 -3.33
C SER A 562 13.36 -4.41 -4.18
N LEU A 563 13.02 -5.65 -4.55
CA LEU A 563 13.83 -6.47 -5.46
C LEU A 563 14.01 -5.80 -6.83
N HIS A 564 12.94 -5.17 -7.34
CA HIS A 564 12.96 -4.42 -8.58
C HIS A 564 13.86 -3.17 -8.48
N GLN A 565 13.79 -2.42 -7.38
CA GLN A 565 14.69 -1.29 -7.12
C GLN A 565 16.16 -1.73 -7.02
N LEU A 566 16.44 -2.79 -6.26
CA LEU A 566 17.77 -3.37 -6.13
C LEU A 566 18.29 -3.82 -7.49
N ARG A 567 17.48 -4.54 -8.28
CA ARG A 567 17.82 -4.92 -9.65
C ARG A 567 18.16 -3.70 -10.52
N GLY A 568 17.41 -2.60 -10.40
CA GLY A 568 17.67 -1.35 -11.12
C GLY A 568 18.99 -0.64 -10.77
N ARG A 569 19.74 -1.14 -9.77
CA ARG A 569 21.10 -0.66 -9.45
C ARG A 569 22.17 -1.25 -10.39
N VAL A 570 21.85 -2.27 -11.17
CA VAL A 570 22.71 -2.81 -12.25
C VAL A 570 22.07 -2.54 -13.62
N GLY A 571 22.82 -2.70 -14.72
CA GLY A 571 22.31 -2.43 -16.07
C GLY A 571 22.24 -0.94 -16.42
N ARG A 572 23.21 -0.17 -15.91
CA ARG A 572 23.31 1.29 -16.14
C ARG A 572 24.32 1.68 -17.22
N SER A 573 25.00 0.70 -17.80
CA SER A 573 25.89 0.83 -18.95
C SER A 573 25.41 -0.04 -20.11
N ASP A 574 26.10 0.04 -21.25
CA ASP A 574 25.85 -0.82 -22.42
C ASP A 574 26.28 -2.28 -22.20
N LEU A 575 26.80 -2.60 -21.01
CA LEU A 575 27.24 -3.94 -20.62
C LEU A 575 26.04 -4.80 -20.22
N GLN A 576 26.02 -6.05 -20.70
CA GLN A 576 25.03 -7.04 -20.27
C GLN A 576 25.12 -7.24 -18.76
N SER A 577 24.00 -6.97 -18.07
CA SER A 577 23.90 -7.12 -16.62
C SER A 577 23.02 -8.31 -16.24
N TYR A 578 23.24 -8.82 -15.03
CA TYR A 578 22.65 -10.05 -14.51
C TYR A 578 22.13 -9.83 -13.09
N CYS A 579 20.93 -10.35 -12.81
CA CYS A 579 20.35 -10.32 -11.48
C CYS A 579 20.01 -11.74 -11.01
N ILE A 580 20.58 -12.15 -9.89
CA ILE A 580 20.49 -13.50 -9.33
C ILE A 580 19.72 -13.43 -8.02
N PHE A 581 18.55 -14.06 -7.98
CA PHE A 581 17.70 -14.13 -6.79
C PHE A 581 17.87 -15.50 -6.13
N VAL A 582 18.43 -15.56 -4.94
CA VAL A 582 18.57 -16.83 -4.20
C VAL A 582 17.35 -17.03 -3.33
N ARG A 583 16.58 -18.08 -3.61
CA ARG A 583 15.43 -18.48 -2.81
C ARG A 583 15.86 -19.50 -1.76
N THR A 584 15.65 -19.21 -0.48
CA THR A 584 15.89 -20.19 0.61
C THR A 584 14.62 -20.87 1.14
N SER A 585 13.47 -20.26 0.94
CA SER A 585 12.16 -20.79 1.34
C SER A 585 11.59 -21.79 0.34
N GLU A 586 11.00 -22.88 0.84
CA GLU A 586 10.30 -23.89 0.04
C GLU A 586 8.80 -23.58 -0.15
N LYS A 587 8.28 -22.49 0.46
CA LYS A 587 6.85 -22.13 0.36
C LYS A 587 6.44 -21.79 -1.07
N GLU A 588 5.27 -22.29 -1.50
CA GLU A 588 4.75 -22.07 -2.86
C GLU A 588 4.50 -20.58 -3.16
N ASN A 589 4.02 -19.80 -2.19
CA ASN A 589 3.80 -18.36 -2.37
C ASN A 589 5.12 -17.60 -2.63
N ALA A 590 6.20 -17.99 -1.94
CA ALA A 590 7.54 -17.42 -2.15
C ALA A 590 8.07 -17.74 -3.56
N LYS A 591 7.78 -18.94 -4.08
CA LYS A 591 8.10 -19.33 -5.47
C LYS A 591 7.34 -18.44 -6.47
N LYS A 592 6.02 -18.38 -6.36
CA LYS A 592 5.17 -17.58 -7.28
C LYS A 592 5.61 -16.11 -7.31
N ARG A 593 5.93 -15.54 -6.16
CA ARG A 593 6.45 -14.16 -6.04
C ARG A 593 7.79 -13.96 -6.75
N LEU A 594 8.78 -14.82 -6.51
CA LEU A 594 10.09 -14.68 -7.15
C LEU A 594 10.06 -14.98 -8.65
N ASP A 595 9.17 -15.87 -9.11
CA ASP A 595 8.99 -16.17 -10.53
C ASP A 595 8.53 -14.93 -11.32
N VAL A 596 7.75 -14.03 -10.73
CA VAL A 596 7.35 -12.76 -11.35
C VAL A 596 8.57 -11.90 -11.69
N VAL A 597 9.46 -11.69 -10.73
CA VAL A 597 10.68 -10.85 -10.93
C VAL A 597 11.73 -11.59 -11.76
N GLY A 598 11.76 -12.91 -11.70
CA GLY A 598 12.60 -13.76 -12.54
C GLY A 598 12.24 -13.68 -14.02
N ASN A 599 10.96 -13.54 -14.37
CA ASN A 599 10.50 -13.59 -15.76
C ASN A 599 10.22 -12.23 -16.40
N SER A 600 10.04 -11.16 -15.60
CA SER A 600 9.74 -9.83 -16.13
C SER A 600 10.78 -8.79 -15.73
N ASN A 601 11.09 -7.88 -16.65
CA ASN A 601 11.91 -6.68 -16.41
C ASN A 601 11.08 -5.40 -16.29
N ASP A 602 9.76 -5.51 -16.42
CA ASP A 602 8.84 -4.38 -16.35
C ASP A 602 8.45 -4.13 -14.90
N GLY A 603 8.87 -2.97 -14.37
CA GLY A 603 8.54 -2.57 -13.01
C GLY A 603 7.05 -2.41 -12.76
N PHE A 604 6.26 -1.92 -13.74
CA PHE A 604 4.81 -1.74 -13.57
C PHE A 604 4.11 -3.09 -13.45
N PHE A 605 4.51 -4.05 -14.29
CA PHE A 605 4.04 -5.43 -14.17
C PHE A 605 4.40 -6.04 -12.82
N ILE A 606 5.66 -5.94 -12.40
CA ILE A 606 6.12 -6.47 -11.11
C ILE A 606 5.36 -5.85 -9.94
N ALA A 607 5.15 -4.53 -9.93
CA ALA A 607 4.41 -3.86 -8.88
C ALA A 607 2.95 -4.32 -8.83
N SER A 608 2.28 -4.43 -9.97
CA SER A 608 0.90 -4.95 -10.03
C SER A 608 0.78 -6.39 -9.49
N GLU A 609 1.76 -7.24 -9.78
CA GLU A 609 1.82 -8.62 -9.29
C GLU A 609 2.21 -8.72 -7.81
N ASP A 610 3.11 -7.86 -7.31
CA ASP A 610 3.46 -7.78 -5.87
C ASP A 610 2.23 -7.43 -5.05
N LEU A 611 1.48 -6.44 -5.52
CA LEU A 611 0.24 -5.97 -4.90
C LEU A 611 -0.82 -7.09 -4.88
N ARG A 612 -0.94 -7.85 -5.99
CA ARG A 612 -1.85 -9.00 -6.08
C ARG A 612 -1.45 -10.16 -5.16
N LEU A 613 -0.16 -10.49 -5.08
CA LEU A 613 0.34 -11.68 -4.37
C LEU A 613 0.50 -11.48 -2.86
N ARG A 614 0.70 -10.24 -2.39
CA ARG A 614 0.81 -9.92 -0.95
C ARG A 614 -0.55 -9.81 -0.25
N GLY A 615 -1.59 -9.43 -0.99
CA GLY A 615 -2.85 -9.00 -0.38
C GLY A 615 -2.69 -7.69 0.41
N PRO A 616 -3.81 -7.04 0.79
CA PRO A 616 -3.81 -5.66 1.28
C PRO A 616 -3.15 -5.42 2.65
N GLY A 617 -2.86 -6.46 3.44
CA GLY A 617 -2.47 -6.34 4.85
C GLY A 617 -0.97 -6.19 5.17
N GLU A 618 -0.05 -6.54 4.26
CA GLU A 618 1.40 -6.59 4.58
C GLU A 618 2.26 -5.49 3.93
N LEU A 619 1.71 -4.69 3.01
CA LEU A 619 2.47 -3.60 2.36
C LEU A 619 2.76 -2.43 3.30
N PHE A 620 1.96 -2.29 4.35
CA PHE A 620 2.05 -1.23 5.33
C PHE A 620 2.13 -1.89 6.70
N GLY A 621 3.35 -2.05 7.20
CA GLY A 621 3.60 -2.39 8.59
C GLY A 621 2.70 -1.54 9.47
N ILE A 622 1.94 -2.23 10.30
CA ILE A 622 0.92 -1.71 11.20
C ILE A 622 1.40 -0.37 11.83
N ALA A 623 0.65 0.70 11.53
CA ALA A 623 0.54 1.94 12.32
C ALA A 623 1.62 3.05 12.26
N GLN A 624 2.07 3.54 11.08
CA GLN A 624 2.95 4.74 11.09
C GLN A 624 2.74 5.89 10.06
N SER A 625 1.70 5.90 9.25
CA SER A 625 1.37 7.14 8.52
C SER A 625 -0.09 7.11 8.10
N GLY A 626 -0.89 8.10 8.52
CA GLY A 626 -2.34 8.18 8.31
C GLY A 626 -2.75 7.96 6.85
N GLU A 627 -3.00 6.70 6.49
CA GLU A 627 -3.39 6.25 5.15
C GLU A 627 -4.90 6.01 5.06
N PHE A 628 -5.39 6.03 3.82
CA PHE A 628 -6.80 5.97 3.44
C PHE A 628 -7.50 4.72 3.99
N VAL A 629 -8.19 4.86 5.12
CA VAL A 629 -9.01 3.78 5.71
C VAL A 629 -10.36 3.74 5.00
N PHE A 630 -10.43 3.01 3.89
CA PHE A 630 -11.70 2.54 3.35
C PHE A 630 -12.29 1.48 4.30
N GLY A 631 -13.60 1.56 4.56
CA GLY A 631 -14.26 0.68 5.52
C GLY A 631 -14.58 -0.69 4.93
N ILE A 632 -15.05 -0.72 3.68
CA ILE A 632 -15.37 -1.96 2.95
C ILE A 632 -14.57 -2.11 1.67
N ALA A 633 -14.25 -1.00 1.00
CA ALA A 633 -13.60 -1.02 -0.29
C ALA A 633 -12.14 -1.43 -0.12
N ASP A 634 -11.69 -2.35 -0.97
CA ASP A 634 -10.30 -2.69 -1.09
C ASP A 634 -9.81 -2.30 -2.48
N ILE A 635 -8.76 -1.48 -2.55
CA ILE A 635 -8.27 -0.89 -3.79
C ILE A 635 -7.92 -1.96 -4.84
N TYR A 636 -7.58 -3.17 -4.39
CA TYR A 636 -7.10 -4.25 -5.25
C TYR A 636 -8.21 -5.23 -5.61
N SER A 637 -8.96 -5.73 -4.64
CA SER A 637 -10.07 -6.65 -4.94
C SER A 637 -11.19 -5.96 -5.70
N ASP A 638 -11.37 -4.66 -5.46
CA ASP A 638 -12.47 -3.86 -6.01
C ASP A 638 -11.97 -2.87 -7.10
N ALA A 639 -10.94 -3.27 -7.86
CA ALA A 639 -10.34 -2.44 -8.91
C ALA A 639 -11.32 -2.06 -10.03
N ALA A 640 -12.32 -2.92 -10.30
CA ALA A 640 -13.39 -2.63 -11.25
C ALA A 640 -14.29 -1.49 -10.72
N GLU A 641 -14.66 -1.56 -9.44
CA GLU A 641 -15.45 -0.55 -8.72
C GLU A 641 -14.73 0.79 -8.69
N LEU A 642 -13.42 0.77 -8.47
CA LEU A 642 -12.58 1.96 -8.56
C LEU A 642 -12.61 2.59 -9.95
N ALA A 643 -12.45 1.79 -11.00
CA ALA A 643 -12.50 2.28 -12.38
C ALA A 643 -13.87 2.89 -12.72
N MET A 644 -14.96 2.24 -12.28
CA MET A 644 -16.31 2.77 -12.40
C MET A 644 -16.45 4.12 -11.66
N ALA A 645 -15.95 4.22 -10.43
CA ALA A 645 -15.99 5.45 -9.64
C ALA A 645 -15.21 6.61 -10.29
N GLN A 646 -14.04 6.32 -10.87
CA GLN A 646 -13.25 7.31 -11.63
C GLN A 646 -14.02 7.84 -12.83
N GLN A 647 -14.64 6.94 -13.60
CA GLN A 647 -15.44 7.29 -14.76
C GLN A 647 -16.69 8.09 -14.37
N ALA A 648 -17.38 7.69 -13.29
CA ALA A 648 -18.53 8.42 -12.74
C ALA A 648 -18.15 9.85 -12.33
N CYS A 649 -17.01 10.02 -11.63
CA CYS A 649 -16.51 11.33 -11.27
C CYS A 649 -16.22 12.18 -12.52
N ALA A 650 -15.51 11.64 -13.51
CA ALA A 650 -15.22 12.37 -14.76
C ALA A 650 -16.51 12.89 -15.42
N MET A 651 -17.52 12.03 -15.55
CA MET A 651 -18.80 12.38 -16.16
C MET A 651 -19.52 13.55 -15.46
N ILE A 652 -19.50 13.59 -14.13
CA ILE A 652 -20.12 14.68 -13.36
C ILE A 652 -19.33 15.99 -13.55
N PHE A 653 -18.00 15.93 -13.49
CA PHE A 653 -17.16 17.14 -13.61
C PHE A 653 -17.08 17.70 -15.05
N GLU A 654 -17.20 16.85 -16.07
CA GLU A 654 -17.20 17.21 -17.49
C GLU A 654 -18.59 17.63 -18.00
N GLY A 655 -19.64 17.49 -17.17
CA GLY A 655 -21.01 17.83 -17.54
C GLY A 655 -21.64 16.86 -18.55
N CYS A 656 -21.11 15.63 -18.64
CA CYS A 656 -21.62 14.59 -19.56
C CYS A 656 -22.89 13.89 -19.05
N VAL A 657 -23.36 14.23 -17.85
CA VAL A 657 -24.54 13.64 -17.21
C VAL A 657 -25.42 14.75 -16.66
N ASP A 658 -26.70 14.74 -17.06
CA ASP A 658 -27.71 15.65 -16.52
C ASP A 658 -28.01 15.28 -15.07
N CYS A 659 -27.41 16.03 -14.14
CA CYS A 659 -27.70 15.94 -12.71
C CYS A 659 -28.64 17.09 -12.32
N THR A 660 -29.74 16.77 -11.64
CA THR A 660 -30.62 17.80 -11.08
C THR A 660 -29.91 18.56 -9.95
N GLN A 661 -30.32 19.80 -9.69
CA GLN A 661 -29.76 20.59 -8.58
C GLN A 661 -29.92 19.89 -7.22
N LYS A 662 -31.01 19.14 -7.05
CA LYS A 662 -31.28 18.36 -5.82
C LYS A 662 -30.27 17.22 -5.65
N GLU A 663 -29.93 16.50 -6.71
CA GLU A 663 -28.92 15.43 -6.67
C GLU A 663 -27.53 15.98 -6.37
N LEU A 664 -27.15 17.09 -7.00
CA LEU A 664 -25.86 17.75 -6.73
C LEU A 664 -25.77 18.26 -5.27
N TYR A 665 -26.87 18.76 -4.71
CA TYR A 665 -26.93 19.16 -3.31
C TYR A 665 -26.75 17.96 -2.36
N SER A 666 -27.47 16.86 -2.62
CA SER A 666 -27.36 15.62 -1.84
C SER A 666 -25.93 15.06 -1.87
N LEU A 667 -25.32 15.02 -3.06
CA LEU A 667 -23.94 14.59 -3.26
C LEU A 667 -22.96 15.47 -2.47
N LYS A 668 -23.13 16.79 -2.52
CA LYS A 668 -22.27 17.73 -1.78
C LYS A 668 -22.39 17.56 -0.27
N GLU A 669 -23.61 17.38 0.24
CA GLU A 669 -23.83 17.11 1.67
C GLU A 669 -23.12 15.83 2.12
N GLN A 670 -23.22 14.76 1.32
CA GLN A 670 -22.56 13.49 1.61
C GLN A 670 -21.03 13.59 1.52
N MET A 671 -20.51 14.37 0.56
CA MET A 671 -19.09 14.66 0.45
C MET A 671 -18.56 15.41 1.67
N GLU A 672 -19.26 16.43 2.17
CA GLU A 672 -18.82 17.19 3.36
C GLU A 672 -18.84 16.32 4.64
N LYS A 673 -19.84 15.41 4.77
CA LYS A 673 -19.85 14.41 5.84
C LYS A 673 -18.65 13.48 5.74
N TYR A 674 -18.38 12.95 4.54
CA TYR A 674 -17.23 12.10 4.28
C TYR A 674 -15.92 12.83 4.60
N LYS A 675 -15.78 14.09 4.17
CA LYS A 675 -14.64 14.97 4.44
C LYS A 675 -14.35 15.09 5.93
N LYS A 676 -15.38 15.41 6.74
CA LYS A 676 -15.23 15.54 8.20
C LYS A 676 -14.71 14.25 8.84
N ASN A 677 -15.28 13.11 8.45
CA ASN A 677 -14.87 11.81 8.96
C ASN A 677 -13.45 11.44 8.50
N TYR A 678 -13.11 11.75 7.25
CA TYR A 678 -11.80 11.51 6.65
C TYR A 678 -10.68 12.30 7.36
N TYR A 679 -10.85 13.62 7.58
CA TYR A 679 -9.86 14.42 8.29
C TYR A 679 -9.72 14.06 9.78
N ASN A 680 -10.82 13.68 10.44
CA ASN A 680 -10.75 13.18 11.82
C ASN A 680 -9.89 11.90 11.94
N ARG A 681 -9.94 11.02 10.92
CA ARG A 681 -9.11 9.81 10.87
C ARG A 681 -7.63 10.09 10.56
N LEU A 682 -7.32 11.20 9.89
CA LEU A 682 -5.96 11.66 9.61
C LEU A 682 -5.30 12.39 10.79
N SER A 683 -6.09 12.98 11.69
CA SER A 683 -5.61 13.68 12.90
C SER A 683 -5.31 12.77 14.09
N LEU A 684 -5.70 11.51 13.99
CA LEU A 684 -5.40 10.42 14.93
C LEU A 684 -4.18 9.65 14.41
#